data_AF-A0A8N4L8A3-F1
#
_entry.id   AF-A0A8N4L8A3-F1
#
_cell.length_a   1.000
_cell.length_b   1.000
_cell.length_c   1.000
_cell.angle_alpha   90.00
_cell.angle_beta   90.00
_cell.angle_gamma   90.00
#
_symmetry.space_group_name_H-M   'P 1'
#
loop_
_entity.id
_entity.type
_entity.pdbx_description
1 polymer ?
#
loop_
_entity_poly.entity_id
_entity_poly.type
_entity_poly.pdbx_seq_one_letter_code
_entity_poly.pdbx_strand_id
1 'polypeptide(L)'
;MDSLAKSHFTEIPYIALSMQLGAIEEQLKISTTKETLTPEINISMINHAIKIEIENGSTIDISDYFQRMIKLYKQNEIPLKHIVRIIYHVVKEVSKQKCPRDSKLKLSSEWAHLLVELLFSSTWSKSLTSDVIFCLKIYSRSFHEVEIVNRLWNMLLKNLKNSKDILIATTYVLIQFFDDFSAIINGFKEGHDIEQLILKLLQCDGREEYKAALYLIKTKNYTCTDSTEQRFWMSFVTILENLEENQSHLILPSLEHIKHNDFQKANMKIWLDILYLKILSSQNILVTRWALVYILQYYSCSNISSNVLGQFVRASNNTRLYNYEGYFLPTDSVKKFLDEDVVRFVEIMTEVNLKSVPLHFWLSHIFKCKSISNLISNKLLLKIATRVRVLQNPFIRLKCIKLCENTFSEIIDCMTITEYTVLIETLYNVTDPFNNFPTFCTKLKNCIDNGDSLSLSQRFYEIVTNNLNGELSFDHPALKYENTAQNNEEIKLNKTYLLNGIVECLKNKTEADRNNLNWILFMLVFETENSEIAQNICKSFWNLQLDKYIGSSYKELSDEVISKLPCGENTEAFVRKKWPDFFTKQYITDTHNYIENMEEILTTGSHKTLLKLSQLLVSNPETMDEYIIDTFLRQLKKLSRMPSICYVVTENLLNYFKNIYVPQQLKENADRIIRTDFENIGICAAVLNSGVVLNTETYIEGILMGDINFGDARIEEIYCLETYERKYLRFHQLRLRYILSLPIEYKAILLTELLNKLEVLSSKKPRYFENSIEHRMKMRILNAVISLIIQSDGECGCSEDILNLLLNHNNQLNITYILELLVAKCIANDDIIIKKLNDVNKYTPSQQVSIISMVYCYAVLNRTKLSKDYQNIVINKLLPLTMGPHFQTRSYAQLIIYKILENHKCDADTLHPNQYNLQEAIGSAIGSQLNEFLNDVRLLLPYIYLADTKHFFDNLMFITMAPADEYMSNLDFRKYETSRHIFSKKKRSFMKELHTPEQVVFASNNGINTQRKMNPETALCIKSSIAEEEASVNSYMFVVASLIDKIPNIGGIARSCEVLGVRNLVLSSKKIVEKDDFKSTNAKTVLIS
;
A
#
# COMPACT_ATOMS: atom_id res chain seq x y z
N MET A 1 29.70 -63.57 -42.41
CA MET A 1 30.75 -62.73 -41.79
C MET A 1 30.57 -62.81 -40.30
N ASP A 2 31.19 -63.84 -39.74
CA ASP A 2 31.43 -63.97 -38.30
C ASP A 2 32.62 -63.09 -37.91
N SER A 3 32.63 -62.72 -36.63
CA SER A 3 33.65 -61.94 -35.91
C SER A 3 33.36 -60.45 -35.75
N LEU A 4 33.48 -60.02 -34.48
CA LEU A 4 33.48 -58.65 -33.96
C LEU A 4 32.15 -58.11 -33.40
N ALA A 5 31.64 -58.77 -32.35
CA ALA A 5 31.02 -58.08 -31.20
C ALA A 5 30.98 -58.99 -29.95
N LYS A 6 32.13 -59.58 -29.57
CA LYS A 6 32.36 -59.98 -28.17
C LYS A 6 32.79 -58.71 -27.43
N SER A 7 31.83 -57.91 -26.96
CA SER A 7 32.10 -56.82 -26.01
C SER A 7 32.13 -57.40 -24.60
N HIS A 8 33.27 -57.24 -23.95
CA HIS A 8 33.62 -57.57 -22.57
C HIS A 8 32.44 -57.53 -21.57
N PHE A 9 32.00 -58.70 -21.11
CA PHE A 9 31.61 -58.85 -19.71
C PHE A 9 32.92 -58.89 -18.92
N THR A 10 33.30 -57.77 -18.31
CA THR A 10 34.27 -57.77 -17.21
C THR A 10 33.65 -58.55 -16.05
N GLU A 11 34.14 -59.76 -15.77
CA GLU A 11 33.88 -60.44 -14.50
C GLU A 11 34.29 -59.49 -13.38
N ILE A 12 33.34 -59.05 -12.56
CA ILE A 12 33.64 -58.25 -11.37
C ILE A 12 34.34 -59.21 -10.40
N PRO A 13 35.59 -58.95 -9.99
CA PRO A 13 36.29 -59.83 -9.05
C PRO A 13 35.51 -59.88 -7.73
N TYR A 14 35.25 -61.09 -7.23
CA TYR A 14 34.58 -61.29 -5.95
C TYR A 14 35.47 -60.77 -4.81
N ILE A 15 34.97 -59.78 -4.06
CA ILE A 15 35.57 -59.28 -2.83
C ILE A 15 34.52 -59.49 -1.74
N ALA A 16 34.91 -60.13 -0.63
CA ALA A 16 34.02 -60.37 0.51
C ALA A 16 33.42 -59.03 1.01
N LEU A 17 32.14 -59.04 1.39
CA LEU A 17 31.41 -57.86 1.86
C LEU A 17 32.11 -57.23 3.06
N SER A 18 32.70 -58.03 3.95
CA SER A 18 33.49 -57.55 5.09
C SER A 18 34.69 -56.70 4.68
N MET A 19 35.37 -57.02 3.58
CA MET A 19 36.49 -56.24 3.04
C MET A 19 36.00 -54.98 2.34
N GLN A 20 34.86 -55.02 1.64
CA GLN A 20 34.26 -53.84 1.03
C GLN A 20 33.75 -52.84 2.08
N LEU A 21 33.10 -53.32 3.14
CA LEU A 21 32.64 -52.51 4.27
C LEU A 21 33.82 -51.92 5.07
N GLY A 22 34.94 -52.65 5.20
CA GLY A 22 36.18 -52.15 5.79
C GLY A 22 36.85 -51.04 4.96
N ALA A 23 36.90 -51.20 3.64
CA ALA A 23 37.44 -50.17 2.73
C ALA A 23 36.59 -48.89 2.73
N ILE A 24 35.26 -49.03 2.81
CA ILE A 24 34.33 -47.89 2.95
C ILE A 24 34.52 -47.20 4.30
N GLU A 25 34.76 -47.94 5.38
CA GLU A 25 35.05 -47.37 6.71
C GLU A 25 36.35 -46.53 6.69
N GLU A 26 37.41 -46.99 6.01
CA GLU A 26 38.64 -46.21 5.83
C GLU A 26 38.42 -44.95 4.97
N GLN A 27 37.66 -45.06 3.88
CA GLN A 27 37.31 -43.90 3.05
C GLN A 27 36.47 -42.86 3.81
N LEU A 28 35.54 -43.30 4.66
CA LEU A 28 34.74 -42.42 5.51
C LEU A 28 35.60 -41.72 6.57
N LYS A 29 36.62 -42.37 7.15
CA LYS A 29 37.61 -41.75 8.05
C LYS A 29 38.47 -40.67 7.36
N ILE A 30 38.78 -40.84 6.08
CA ILE A 30 39.52 -39.84 5.29
C ILE A 30 38.64 -38.64 4.94
N SER A 31 37.36 -38.88 4.60
CA SER A 31 36.39 -37.83 4.22
C SER A 31 36.05 -36.83 5.33
N THR A 32 36.21 -37.20 6.61
CA THR A 32 36.00 -36.28 7.74
C THR A 32 37.08 -35.21 7.88
N THR A 33 38.18 -35.27 7.09
CA THR A 33 39.32 -34.36 7.18
C THR A 33 39.49 -33.41 5.99
N LYS A 34 38.77 -33.63 4.88
CA LYS A 34 38.82 -32.78 3.66
C LYS A 34 37.43 -32.63 3.05
N GLU A 35 36.91 -31.40 2.98
CA GLU A 35 35.55 -31.06 2.52
C GLU A 35 35.23 -31.35 1.03
N THR A 36 36.06 -32.07 0.26
CA THR A 36 35.99 -32.06 -1.22
C THR A 36 35.99 -33.40 -1.95
N LEU A 37 36.00 -34.56 -1.27
CA LEU A 37 35.93 -35.86 -1.93
C LEU A 37 34.68 -36.64 -1.51
N THR A 38 33.66 -36.65 -2.36
CA THR A 38 32.54 -37.60 -2.26
C THR A 38 33.08 -39.01 -2.55
N PRO A 39 32.95 -39.98 -1.63
CA PRO A 39 33.37 -41.35 -1.92
C PRO A 39 32.45 -41.94 -3.01
N GLU A 40 33.02 -42.34 -4.15
CA GLU A 40 32.31 -43.13 -5.17
C GLU A 40 32.08 -44.53 -4.61
N ILE A 41 30.97 -44.71 -3.88
CA ILE A 41 30.52 -46.03 -3.44
C ILE A 41 30.08 -46.80 -4.68
N ASN A 42 30.83 -47.85 -5.04
CA ASN A 42 30.46 -48.71 -6.16
C ASN A 42 29.32 -49.67 -5.76
N ILE A 43 28.08 -49.15 -5.84
CA ILE A 43 26.84 -49.85 -5.50
C ILE A 43 26.71 -51.18 -6.25
N SER A 44 27.25 -51.28 -7.46
CA SER A 44 27.21 -52.52 -8.26
C SER A 44 28.06 -53.64 -7.65
N MET A 45 29.22 -53.30 -7.08
CA MET A 45 30.10 -54.25 -6.39
C MET A 45 29.53 -54.71 -5.05
N ILE A 46 28.86 -53.82 -4.32
CA ILE A 46 28.18 -54.14 -3.06
C ILE A 46 27.01 -55.08 -3.33
N ASN A 47 26.14 -54.77 -4.30
CA ASN A 47 25.02 -55.65 -4.67
C ASN A 47 25.51 -57.03 -5.16
N HIS A 48 26.63 -57.08 -5.90
CA HIS A 48 27.22 -58.32 -6.36
C HIS A 48 27.81 -59.15 -5.20
N ALA A 49 28.52 -58.52 -4.26
CA ALA A 49 29.07 -59.16 -3.07
C ALA A 49 27.97 -59.70 -2.15
N ILE A 50 26.89 -58.91 -1.92
CA ILE A 50 25.71 -59.33 -1.16
C ILE A 50 25.07 -60.57 -1.79
N LYS A 51 24.87 -60.55 -3.12
CA LYS A 51 24.22 -61.65 -3.82
C LYS A 51 25.02 -62.95 -3.71
N ILE A 52 26.35 -62.87 -3.87
CA ILE A 52 27.24 -64.03 -3.75
C ILE A 52 27.32 -64.53 -2.30
N GLU A 53 27.34 -63.65 -1.29
CA GLU A 53 27.37 -64.07 0.12
C GLU A 53 26.06 -64.71 0.59
N ILE A 54 24.91 -64.25 0.07
CA ILE A 54 23.61 -64.90 0.31
C ILE A 54 23.57 -66.27 -0.37
N GLU A 55 24.07 -66.39 -1.61
CA GLU A 55 24.16 -67.66 -2.35
C GLU A 55 25.12 -68.67 -1.69
N ASN A 56 26.19 -68.20 -1.02
CA ASN A 56 27.21 -69.02 -0.37
C ASN A 56 26.91 -69.39 1.10
N GLY A 57 25.82 -68.89 1.70
CA GLY A 57 25.41 -69.25 3.06
C GLY A 57 26.27 -68.68 4.20
N SER A 58 26.94 -67.55 3.96
CA SER A 58 27.82 -66.87 4.93
C SER A 58 27.03 -66.29 6.12
N THR A 59 27.49 -66.53 7.35
CA THR A 59 26.98 -65.90 8.59
C THR A 59 27.76 -64.61 8.88
N ILE A 60 27.48 -63.53 8.18
CA ILE A 60 27.99 -62.20 8.57
C ILE A 60 26.89 -61.49 9.33
N ASP A 61 27.15 -61.16 10.60
CA ASP A 61 26.24 -60.33 11.39
C ASP A 61 26.47 -58.85 11.03
N ILE A 62 25.85 -58.43 9.92
CA ILE A 62 25.90 -57.06 9.40
C ILE A 62 25.25 -56.08 10.39
N SER A 63 24.41 -56.58 11.31
CA SER A 63 23.68 -55.75 12.28
C SER A 63 24.62 -55.05 13.26
N ASP A 64 25.66 -55.72 13.78
CA ASP A 64 26.66 -55.11 14.68
C ASP A 64 27.46 -54.01 13.96
N TYR A 65 27.77 -54.23 12.68
CA TYR A 65 28.45 -53.24 11.85
C TYR A 65 27.61 -51.96 11.68
N PHE A 66 26.33 -52.09 11.32
CA PHE A 66 25.45 -50.92 11.19
C PHE A 66 25.28 -50.18 12.51
N GLN A 67 25.12 -50.89 13.63
CA GLN A 67 25.02 -50.25 14.94
C GLN A 67 26.29 -49.47 15.31
N ARG A 68 27.47 -50.06 15.06
CA ARG A 68 28.76 -49.42 15.34
C ARG A 68 28.94 -48.16 14.50
N MET A 69 28.63 -48.23 13.20
CA MET A 69 28.75 -47.10 12.28
C MET A 69 27.77 -45.98 12.60
N ILE A 70 26.51 -46.30 12.92
CA ILE A 70 25.51 -45.32 13.33
C ILE A 70 25.93 -44.62 14.64
N LYS A 71 26.46 -45.38 15.62
CA LYS A 71 26.95 -44.81 16.90
C LYS A 71 28.18 -43.93 16.72
N LEU A 72 29.09 -44.28 15.80
CA LEU A 72 30.31 -43.51 15.49
C LEU A 72 30.00 -42.18 14.81
N TYR A 73 29.06 -42.16 13.87
CA TYR A 73 28.77 -40.99 13.03
C TYR A 73 27.47 -40.24 13.41
N LYS A 74 26.95 -40.45 14.62
CA LYS A 74 25.70 -39.85 15.14
C LYS A 74 25.60 -38.31 15.10
N GLN A 75 26.70 -37.60 14.87
CA GLN A 75 26.77 -36.14 14.83
C GLN A 75 27.15 -35.58 13.45
N ASN A 76 27.56 -36.43 12.49
CA ASN A 76 28.05 -36.01 11.18
C ASN A 76 27.07 -36.42 10.07
N GLU A 77 26.49 -35.45 9.37
CA GLU A 77 25.43 -35.70 8.38
C GLU A 77 25.93 -36.40 7.11
N ILE A 78 27.10 -36.02 6.59
CA ILE A 78 27.64 -36.57 5.33
C ILE A 78 27.93 -38.08 5.44
N PRO A 79 28.68 -38.57 6.44
CA PRO A 79 28.91 -40.00 6.62
C PRO A 79 27.62 -40.77 6.90
N LEU A 80 26.72 -40.20 7.70
CA LEU A 80 25.44 -40.82 8.04
C LEU A 80 24.56 -41.04 6.80
N LYS A 81 24.53 -40.10 5.86
CA LYS A 81 23.82 -40.26 4.58
C LYS A 81 24.35 -41.44 3.75
N HIS A 82 25.66 -41.63 3.71
CA HIS A 82 26.28 -42.76 3.00
C HIS A 82 25.97 -44.09 3.71
N ILE A 83 26.03 -44.13 5.04
CA ILE A 83 25.68 -45.31 5.84
C ILE A 83 24.22 -45.71 5.61
N VAL A 84 23.30 -44.75 5.62
CA VAL A 84 21.87 -44.99 5.35
C VAL A 84 21.64 -45.54 3.93
N ARG A 85 22.38 -45.06 2.92
CA ARG A 85 22.37 -45.63 1.56
C ARG A 85 22.86 -47.07 1.51
N ILE A 86 23.91 -47.41 2.26
CA ILE A 86 24.42 -48.79 2.32
C ILE A 86 23.38 -49.70 2.98
N ILE A 87 22.81 -49.27 4.11
CA ILE A 87 21.73 -49.98 4.83
C ILE A 87 20.56 -50.24 3.89
N TYR A 88 20.14 -49.21 3.13
CA TYR A 88 19.08 -49.34 2.14
C TYR A 88 19.30 -50.46 1.12
N HIS A 89 20.47 -50.48 0.47
CA HIS A 89 20.78 -51.46 -0.56
C HIS A 89 20.82 -52.88 0.01
N VAL A 90 21.37 -53.04 1.22
CA VAL A 90 21.36 -54.33 1.94
C VAL A 90 19.93 -54.78 2.23
N VAL A 91 19.11 -53.92 2.84
CA VAL A 91 17.70 -54.23 3.14
C VAL A 91 16.93 -54.58 1.86
N LYS A 92 17.15 -53.86 0.77
CA LYS A 92 16.48 -54.09 -0.51
C LYS A 92 16.85 -55.43 -1.13
N GLU A 93 18.13 -55.77 -1.23
CA GLU A 93 18.56 -57.04 -1.83
C GLU A 93 18.11 -58.23 -0.99
N VAL A 94 18.13 -58.12 0.34
CA VAL A 94 17.58 -59.15 1.23
C VAL A 94 16.06 -59.29 1.05
N SER A 95 15.32 -58.19 0.85
CA SER A 95 13.86 -58.23 0.65
C SER A 95 13.41 -58.86 -0.69
N LYS A 96 14.23 -58.78 -1.75
CA LYS A 96 13.90 -59.32 -3.09
C LYS A 96 13.95 -60.84 -3.15
N GLN A 97 14.78 -61.46 -2.32
CA GLN A 97 14.87 -62.90 -2.24
C GLN A 97 13.76 -63.40 -1.31
N LYS A 98 12.67 -63.95 -1.88
CA LYS A 98 11.69 -64.71 -1.08
C LYS A 98 12.43 -65.88 -0.40
N CYS A 99 12.81 -65.71 0.87
CA CYS A 99 13.62 -66.69 1.60
C CYS A 99 13.04 -68.11 1.50
N PRO A 100 13.81 -69.10 1.01
CA PRO A 100 13.69 -70.47 1.48
C PRO A 100 14.06 -70.48 2.98
N ARG A 101 13.39 -71.30 3.78
CA ARG A 101 13.39 -71.29 5.27
C ARG A 101 14.76 -71.48 5.96
N ASP A 102 15.89 -71.52 5.25
CA ASP A 102 17.22 -71.83 5.78
C ASP A 102 18.35 -70.84 5.36
N SER A 103 18.05 -69.60 4.96
CA SER A 103 19.09 -68.57 4.70
C SER A 103 19.65 -67.96 6.00
N LYS A 104 20.97 -68.04 6.19
CA LYS A 104 21.72 -67.65 7.41
C LYS A 104 22.07 -66.16 7.56
N LEU A 105 21.32 -65.24 6.96
CA LEU A 105 21.50 -63.78 7.14
C LEU A 105 20.37 -63.24 8.03
N LYS A 106 20.68 -62.96 9.31
CA LYS A 106 19.75 -62.35 10.27
C LYS A 106 20.01 -60.85 10.35
N LEU A 107 19.08 -60.03 9.88
CA LEU A 107 19.04 -58.60 10.18
C LEU A 107 18.28 -58.39 11.50
N SER A 108 18.93 -57.85 12.54
CA SER A 108 18.24 -57.49 13.79
C SER A 108 17.56 -56.11 13.67
N SER A 109 16.55 -55.84 14.48
CA SER A 109 15.83 -54.55 14.51
C SER A 109 16.60 -53.41 15.22
N GLU A 110 17.74 -53.73 15.85
CA GLU A 110 18.46 -52.83 16.74
C GLU A 110 19.11 -51.62 16.04
N TRP A 111 19.60 -51.75 14.81
CA TRP A 111 20.10 -50.60 14.04
C TRP A 111 18.95 -49.66 13.63
N ALA A 112 17.76 -50.20 13.35
CA ALA A 112 16.58 -49.42 13.01
C ALA A 112 16.09 -48.63 14.24
N HIS A 113 16.16 -49.22 15.44
CA HIS A 113 15.89 -48.51 16.70
C HIS A 113 16.81 -47.29 16.89
N LEU A 114 18.11 -47.42 16.59
CA LEU A 114 19.06 -46.30 16.67
C LEU A 114 18.74 -45.20 15.65
N LEU A 115 18.33 -45.55 14.42
CA LEU A 115 17.91 -44.57 13.42
C LEU A 115 16.64 -43.80 13.84
N VAL A 116 15.67 -44.47 14.47
CA VAL A 116 14.47 -43.83 15.01
C VAL A 116 14.83 -42.81 16.10
N GLU A 117 15.74 -43.16 17.01
CA GLU A 117 16.21 -42.23 18.05
C GLU A 117 16.97 -41.04 17.47
N LEU A 118 17.86 -41.28 16.49
CA LEU A 118 18.62 -40.22 15.83
C LEU A 118 17.75 -39.25 15.04
N LEU A 119 16.70 -39.75 14.39
CA LEU A 119 15.79 -38.94 13.60
C LEU A 119 15.10 -37.83 14.43
N PHE A 120 14.95 -38.06 15.74
CA PHE A 120 14.30 -37.15 16.67
C PHE A 120 15.27 -36.46 17.65
N SER A 121 16.56 -36.81 17.67
CA SER A 121 17.56 -36.24 18.60
C SER A 121 18.18 -34.92 18.13
N SER A 122 18.17 -34.64 16.83
CA SER A 122 18.86 -33.50 16.21
C SER A 122 18.16 -33.04 14.93
N THR A 123 18.42 -31.79 14.53
CA THR A 123 17.90 -31.20 13.29
C THR A 123 18.76 -31.61 12.09
N TRP A 124 18.29 -32.56 11.30
CA TRP A 124 18.94 -33.03 10.07
C TRP A 124 18.46 -32.30 8.82
N SER A 125 19.20 -32.35 7.70
CA SER A 125 18.71 -31.82 6.42
C SER A 125 17.51 -32.62 5.91
N LYS A 126 16.65 -31.96 5.13
CA LYS A 126 15.47 -32.58 4.49
C LYS A 126 15.83 -33.85 3.69
N SER A 127 17.03 -33.88 3.10
CA SER A 127 17.49 -35.02 2.29
C SER A 127 17.78 -36.26 3.14
N LEU A 128 18.55 -36.10 4.23
CA LEU A 128 18.88 -37.20 5.13
C LEU A 128 17.62 -37.71 5.85
N THR A 129 16.76 -36.81 6.32
CA THR A 129 15.48 -37.17 6.94
C THR A 129 14.63 -38.03 6.00
N SER A 130 14.49 -37.64 4.73
CA SER A 130 13.73 -38.43 3.76
C SER A 130 14.39 -39.79 3.45
N ASP A 131 15.72 -39.85 3.37
CA ASP A 131 16.45 -41.09 3.10
C ASP A 131 16.28 -42.09 4.27
N VAL A 132 16.40 -41.64 5.52
CA VAL A 132 16.21 -42.48 6.72
C VAL A 132 14.78 -43.02 6.80
N ILE A 133 13.78 -42.16 6.60
CA ILE A 133 12.35 -42.56 6.65
C ILE A 133 12.05 -43.58 5.55
N PHE A 134 12.58 -43.38 4.34
CA PHE A 134 12.40 -44.31 3.23
C PHE A 134 13.02 -45.69 3.53
N CYS A 135 14.21 -45.72 4.14
CA CYS A 135 14.86 -46.96 4.57
C CYS A 135 14.04 -47.71 5.62
N LEU A 136 13.59 -47.00 6.67
CA LEU A 136 12.75 -47.57 7.73
C LEU A 136 11.42 -48.11 7.19
N LYS A 137 10.82 -47.40 6.21
CA LYS A 137 9.55 -47.79 5.60
C LYS A 137 9.68 -49.08 4.79
N ILE A 138 10.75 -49.21 4.01
CA ILE A 138 11.01 -50.45 3.25
C ILE A 138 11.35 -51.60 4.17
N TYR A 139 12.15 -51.39 5.21
CA TYR A 139 12.43 -52.43 6.20
C TYR A 139 11.16 -52.90 6.92
N SER A 140 10.38 -51.98 7.49
CA SER A 140 9.13 -52.31 8.22
C SER A 140 8.13 -53.09 7.35
N ARG A 141 7.96 -52.69 6.07
CA ARG A 141 7.04 -53.37 5.14
C ARG A 141 7.55 -54.72 4.65
N SER A 142 8.87 -54.85 4.46
CA SER A 142 9.46 -56.09 3.92
C SER A 142 9.57 -57.20 4.96
N PHE A 143 9.73 -56.83 6.24
CA PHE A 143 9.91 -57.77 7.36
C PHE A 143 8.73 -57.79 8.35
N HIS A 144 7.66 -57.03 8.09
CA HIS A 144 6.46 -56.91 8.94
C HIS A 144 6.76 -56.52 10.41
N GLU A 145 7.75 -55.66 10.64
CA GLU A 145 8.13 -55.23 11.99
C GLU A 145 7.20 -54.14 12.52
N VAL A 146 6.25 -54.55 13.37
CA VAL A 146 5.27 -53.68 14.04
C VAL A 146 5.93 -52.81 15.12
N GLU A 147 7.00 -53.29 15.74
CA GLU A 147 7.69 -52.63 16.86
C GLU A 147 8.32 -51.28 16.47
N ILE A 148 8.86 -51.18 15.24
CA ILE A 148 9.43 -49.93 14.70
C ILE A 148 8.36 -48.86 14.54
N VAL A 149 7.18 -49.23 14.03
CA VAL A 149 6.06 -48.30 13.85
C VAL A 149 5.58 -47.78 15.21
N ASN A 150 5.46 -48.65 16.21
CA ASN A 150 5.10 -48.24 17.57
C ASN A 150 6.16 -47.32 18.20
N ARG A 151 7.46 -47.58 17.96
CA ARG A 151 8.55 -46.75 18.49
C ARG A 151 8.61 -45.38 17.82
N LEU A 152 8.40 -45.31 16.50
CA LEU A 152 8.24 -44.06 15.75
C LEU A 152 7.09 -43.23 16.32
N TRP A 153 5.94 -43.86 16.56
CA TRP A 153 4.77 -43.18 17.13
C TRP A 153 5.01 -42.64 18.54
N ASN A 154 5.61 -43.45 19.43
CA ASN A 154 5.92 -43.02 20.79
C ASN A 154 6.92 -41.85 20.83
N MET A 155 7.91 -41.85 19.94
CA MET A 155 8.86 -40.75 19.81
C MET A 155 8.23 -39.48 19.23
N LEU A 156 7.34 -39.60 18.25
CA LEU A 156 6.52 -38.49 17.74
C LEU A 156 5.71 -37.85 18.87
N LEU A 157 4.98 -38.64 19.66
CA LEU A 157 4.18 -38.15 20.79
C LEU A 157 5.03 -37.45 21.85
N LYS A 158 6.19 -38.02 22.20
CA LYS A 158 7.11 -37.44 23.18
C LYS A 158 7.63 -36.07 22.73
N ASN A 159 7.96 -35.92 21.45
CA ASN A 159 8.37 -34.63 20.90
C ASN A 159 7.22 -33.64 20.83
N LEU A 160 6.01 -34.08 20.43
CA LEU A 160 4.84 -33.21 20.38
C LEU A 160 4.45 -32.64 21.75
N LYS A 161 4.67 -33.38 22.84
CA LYS A 161 4.42 -32.91 24.21
C LYS A 161 5.52 -32.00 24.76
N ASN A 162 6.78 -32.20 24.34
CA ASN A 162 7.93 -31.53 24.95
C ASN A 162 8.46 -30.31 24.17
N SER A 163 8.24 -30.20 22.85
CA SER A 163 8.78 -29.09 22.05
C SER A 163 7.74 -28.02 21.70
N LYS A 164 8.17 -26.74 21.76
CA LYS A 164 7.41 -25.59 21.24
C LYS A 164 7.39 -25.57 19.71
N ASP A 165 8.48 -26.02 19.08
CA ASP A 165 8.63 -26.06 17.63
C ASP A 165 8.48 -27.49 17.07
N ILE A 166 7.91 -27.61 15.86
CA ILE A 166 7.75 -28.88 15.15
C ILE A 166 9.03 -29.18 14.36
N LEU A 167 9.74 -30.26 14.70
CA LEU A 167 10.85 -30.75 13.88
C LEU A 167 10.36 -31.16 12.49
N ILE A 168 11.11 -30.83 11.43
CA ILE A 168 10.84 -31.26 10.04
C ILE A 168 10.61 -32.78 9.97
N ALA A 169 11.39 -33.55 10.73
CA ALA A 169 11.26 -35.00 10.87
C ALA A 169 9.85 -35.44 11.30
N THR A 170 9.19 -34.70 12.18
CA THR A 170 7.82 -34.97 12.66
C THR A 170 6.83 -34.94 11.50
N THR A 171 6.89 -33.91 10.65
CA THR A 171 6.00 -33.73 9.50
C THR A 171 6.21 -34.82 8.46
N TYR A 172 7.46 -35.16 8.15
CA TYR A 172 7.79 -36.17 7.13
C TYR A 172 7.44 -37.60 7.57
N VAL A 173 7.75 -37.98 8.83
CA VAL A 173 7.40 -39.31 9.35
C VAL A 173 5.89 -39.48 9.34
N LEU A 174 5.15 -38.47 9.79
CA LEU A 174 3.69 -38.51 9.84
C LEU A 174 3.07 -38.72 8.45
N ILE A 175 3.52 -37.98 7.44
CA ILE A 175 3.01 -38.14 6.06
C ILE A 175 3.37 -39.53 5.51
N GLN A 176 4.62 -39.96 5.66
CA GLN A 176 5.08 -41.20 5.02
C GLN A 176 4.60 -42.48 5.71
N PHE A 177 4.41 -42.49 7.03
CA PHE A 177 3.94 -43.65 7.79
C PHE A 177 2.45 -43.56 8.16
N PHE A 178 1.68 -42.59 7.63
CA PHE A 178 0.28 -42.38 8.02
C PHE A 178 -0.59 -43.65 7.91
N ASP A 179 -0.53 -44.34 6.77
CA ASP A 179 -1.30 -45.56 6.54
C ASP A 179 -0.85 -46.71 7.43
N ASP A 180 0.47 -46.80 7.65
CA ASP A 180 1.09 -47.82 8.48
C ASP A 180 0.69 -47.62 9.97
N PHE A 181 0.64 -46.36 10.45
CA PHE A 181 0.11 -46.01 11.77
C PHE A 181 -1.38 -46.33 11.88
N SER A 182 -2.17 -46.01 10.85
CA SER A 182 -3.60 -46.28 10.84
C SER A 182 -3.93 -47.77 10.86
N ALA A 183 -3.05 -48.64 10.33
CA ALA A 183 -3.26 -50.09 10.31
C ALA A 183 -2.89 -50.75 11.65
N ILE A 184 -1.95 -50.17 12.39
CA ILE A 184 -1.34 -50.78 13.58
C ILE A 184 -1.91 -50.22 14.89
N ILE A 185 -2.19 -48.92 14.95
CA ILE A 185 -2.58 -48.24 16.19
C ILE A 185 -4.11 -48.16 16.29
N ASN A 186 -4.68 -48.89 17.24
CA ASN A 186 -6.12 -48.83 17.51
C ASN A 186 -6.53 -47.42 17.99
N GLY A 187 -7.57 -46.86 17.36
CA GLY A 187 -8.07 -45.52 17.69
C GLY A 187 -7.23 -44.36 17.15
N PHE A 188 -6.23 -44.62 16.29
CA PHE A 188 -5.36 -43.59 15.71
C PHE A 188 -6.13 -42.41 15.12
N LYS A 189 -7.13 -42.67 14.26
CA LYS A 189 -7.91 -41.61 13.57
C LYS A 189 -8.80 -40.78 14.51
N GLU A 190 -9.15 -41.30 15.67
CA GLU A 190 -10.01 -40.67 16.68
C GLU A 190 -9.23 -40.03 17.84
N GLY A 191 -7.89 -40.16 17.83
CA GLY A 191 -7.04 -39.68 18.91
C GLY A 191 -6.97 -38.15 19.01
N HIS A 192 -7.19 -37.63 20.22
CA HIS A 192 -7.01 -36.22 20.58
C HIS A 192 -5.59 -35.68 20.25
N ASP A 193 -4.58 -36.57 20.23
CA ASP A 193 -3.21 -36.24 19.88
C ASP A 193 -3.06 -35.79 18.40
N ILE A 194 -3.84 -36.35 17.47
CA ILE A 194 -3.82 -35.93 16.06
C ILE A 194 -4.47 -34.56 15.89
N GLU A 195 -5.55 -34.27 16.62
CA GLU A 195 -6.17 -32.94 16.60
C GLU A 195 -5.20 -31.87 17.08
N GLN A 196 -4.51 -32.10 18.20
CA GLN A 196 -3.47 -31.20 18.70
C GLN A 196 -2.33 -31.00 17.69
N LEU A 197 -1.94 -32.05 16.97
CA LEU A 197 -0.92 -31.99 15.94
C LEU A 197 -1.36 -31.14 14.75
N ILE A 198 -2.57 -31.37 14.21
CA ILE A 198 -3.10 -30.58 13.09
C ILE A 198 -3.24 -29.11 13.49
N LEU A 199 -3.67 -28.82 14.73
CA LEU A 199 -3.73 -27.46 15.27
C LEU A 199 -2.36 -26.80 15.28
N LYS A 200 -1.32 -27.50 15.78
CA LYS A 200 0.06 -26.99 15.77
C LYS A 200 0.59 -26.78 14.35
N LEU A 201 0.35 -27.70 13.43
CA LEU A 201 0.78 -27.59 12.03
C LEU A 201 0.10 -26.43 11.29
N LEU A 202 -1.19 -26.18 11.54
CA LEU A 202 -1.87 -25.02 10.97
C LEU A 202 -1.36 -23.70 11.57
N GLN A 203 -0.88 -23.68 12.81
CA GLN A 203 -0.32 -22.47 13.42
C GLN A 203 1.08 -22.13 12.89
N CYS A 204 1.75 -23.06 12.21
CA CYS A 204 3.04 -22.79 11.55
C CYS A 204 2.86 -22.03 10.23
N ASP A 205 3.78 -21.10 9.95
CA ASP A 205 3.80 -20.28 8.71
C ASP A 205 4.40 -21.02 7.50
N GLY A 206 4.89 -22.25 7.69
CA GLY A 206 5.56 -23.02 6.64
C GLY A 206 4.59 -23.72 5.67
N ARG A 207 4.95 -23.72 4.37
CA ARG A 207 4.15 -24.33 3.30
C ARG A 207 4.01 -25.85 3.42
N GLU A 208 5.01 -26.54 3.96
CA GLU A 208 4.97 -28.01 4.06
C GLU A 208 4.11 -28.45 5.24
N GLU A 209 4.18 -27.72 6.35
CA GLU A 209 3.36 -27.89 7.55
C GLU A 209 1.88 -27.65 7.22
N TYR A 210 1.61 -26.63 6.40
CA TYR A 210 0.29 -26.34 5.86
C TYR A 210 -0.30 -27.50 5.05
N LYS A 211 0.50 -28.01 4.11
CA LYS A 211 0.13 -29.13 3.24
C LYS A 211 -0.06 -30.42 4.04
N ALA A 212 0.78 -30.67 5.03
CA ALA A 212 0.65 -31.79 5.95
C ALA A 212 -0.67 -31.73 6.72
N ALA A 213 -1.01 -30.55 7.28
CA ALA A 213 -2.29 -30.35 7.95
C ALA A 213 -3.49 -30.60 7.02
N LEU A 214 -3.45 -30.09 5.79
CA LEU A 214 -4.48 -30.35 4.77
C LEU A 214 -4.64 -31.84 4.45
N TYR A 215 -3.53 -32.56 4.30
CA TYR A 215 -3.53 -34.00 4.07
C TYR A 215 -4.22 -34.74 5.23
N LEU A 216 -3.82 -34.45 6.47
CA LEU A 216 -4.39 -35.06 7.67
C LEU A 216 -5.89 -34.78 7.85
N ILE A 217 -6.31 -33.55 7.54
CA ILE A 217 -7.72 -33.17 7.60
C ILE A 217 -8.50 -33.98 6.56
N LYS A 218 -8.02 -34.08 5.31
CA LYS A 218 -8.66 -34.88 4.26
C LYS A 218 -8.76 -36.36 4.64
N THR A 219 -7.69 -36.95 5.17
CA THR A 219 -7.67 -38.38 5.53
C THR A 219 -8.54 -38.68 6.75
N LYS A 220 -8.65 -37.76 7.71
CA LYS A 220 -9.57 -37.86 8.85
C LYS A 220 -11.04 -37.72 8.42
N ASN A 221 -11.36 -36.79 7.53
CA ASN A 221 -12.76 -36.51 7.16
C ASN A 221 -13.49 -37.62 6.40
N TYR A 222 -12.76 -38.61 5.86
CA TYR A 222 -13.39 -39.80 5.28
C TYR A 222 -14.16 -40.66 6.30
N THR A 223 -13.96 -40.46 7.60
CA THR A 223 -14.61 -41.29 8.65
C THR A 223 -15.75 -40.60 9.40
N CYS A 224 -16.08 -39.34 9.09
CA CYS A 224 -17.16 -38.63 9.78
C CYS A 224 -18.54 -39.08 9.27
N THR A 225 -19.42 -39.55 10.15
CA THR A 225 -20.76 -40.05 9.81
C THR A 225 -21.83 -38.94 9.80
N ASP A 226 -21.56 -37.77 10.38
CA ASP A 226 -22.48 -36.63 10.41
C ASP A 226 -22.34 -35.78 9.14
N SER A 227 -23.43 -35.70 8.36
CA SER A 227 -23.49 -34.94 7.11
C SER A 227 -23.22 -33.44 7.27
N THR A 228 -23.48 -32.87 8.45
CA THR A 228 -23.25 -31.45 8.73
C THR A 228 -21.76 -31.17 8.92
N GLU A 229 -21.08 -32.00 9.72
CA GLU A 229 -19.64 -31.91 9.97
C GLU A 229 -18.82 -32.19 8.69
N GLN A 230 -19.26 -33.11 7.83
CA GLN A 230 -18.65 -33.29 6.51
C GLN A 230 -18.69 -32.00 5.66
N ARG A 231 -19.82 -31.26 5.66
CA ARG A 231 -19.93 -29.99 4.91
C ARG A 231 -19.04 -28.90 5.49
N PHE A 232 -18.90 -28.84 6.82
CA PHE A 232 -17.97 -27.92 7.48
C PHE A 232 -16.56 -28.11 6.94
N TRP A 233 -16.07 -29.34 7.04
CA TRP A 233 -14.71 -29.66 6.69
C TRP A 233 -14.43 -29.54 5.19
N MET A 234 -15.40 -29.88 4.33
CA MET A 234 -15.29 -29.63 2.89
C MET A 234 -15.13 -28.13 2.60
N SER A 235 -15.92 -27.27 3.26
CA SER A 235 -15.82 -25.81 3.11
C SER A 235 -14.50 -25.29 3.68
N PHE A 236 -14.08 -25.79 4.84
CA PHE A 236 -12.82 -25.45 5.50
C PHE A 236 -11.61 -25.77 4.60
N VAL A 237 -11.54 -26.99 4.08
CA VAL A 237 -10.47 -27.42 3.16
C VAL A 237 -10.47 -26.58 1.88
N THR A 238 -11.65 -26.32 1.31
CA THR A 238 -11.78 -25.50 0.09
C THR A 238 -11.23 -24.09 0.29
N ILE A 239 -11.54 -23.43 1.43
CA ILE A 239 -11.00 -22.10 1.73
C ILE A 239 -9.49 -22.14 1.88
N LEU A 240 -8.97 -23.14 2.61
CA LEU A 240 -7.53 -23.29 2.79
C LEU A 240 -6.79 -23.52 1.45
N GLU A 241 -7.31 -24.35 0.56
CA GLU A 241 -6.73 -24.55 -0.77
C GLU A 241 -6.76 -23.25 -1.59
N ASN A 242 -7.88 -22.53 -1.59
CA ASN A 242 -8.01 -21.27 -2.30
C ASN A 242 -7.06 -20.18 -1.76
N LEU A 243 -6.78 -20.18 -0.45
CA LEU A 243 -5.79 -19.30 0.16
C LEU A 243 -4.36 -19.63 -0.31
N GLU A 244 -4.01 -20.92 -0.40
CA GLU A 244 -2.69 -21.35 -0.89
C GLU A 244 -2.50 -21.03 -2.38
N GLU A 245 -3.53 -21.24 -3.19
CA GLU A 245 -3.51 -20.97 -4.63
C GLU A 245 -3.72 -19.49 -4.99
N ASN A 246 -3.86 -18.60 -4.00
CA ASN A 246 -4.16 -17.17 -4.17
C ASN A 246 -5.43 -16.88 -5.01
N GLN A 247 -6.39 -17.82 -5.03
CA GLN A 247 -7.64 -17.72 -5.77
C GLN A 247 -8.67 -16.87 -5.01
N SER A 248 -8.40 -15.57 -4.92
CA SER A 248 -9.20 -14.63 -4.12
C SER A 248 -10.72 -14.73 -4.35
N HIS A 249 -11.17 -14.70 -5.60
CA HIS A 249 -12.59 -14.73 -6.00
C HIS A 249 -13.43 -15.90 -5.46
N LEU A 250 -12.83 -17.01 -5.01
CA LEU A 250 -13.54 -18.19 -4.50
C LEU A 250 -13.69 -18.21 -2.97
N ILE A 251 -13.06 -17.27 -2.25
CA ILE A 251 -13.03 -17.28 -0.79
C ILE A 251 -14.35 -16.79 -0.19
N LEU A 252 -14.95 -15.73 -0.73
CA LEU A 252 -16.20 -15.15 -0.19
C LEU A 252 -17.39 -16.13 -0.27
N PRO A 253 -17.69 -16.78 -1.41
CA PRO A 253 -18.78 -17.76 -1.48
C PRO A 253 -18.59 -18.91 -0.49
N SER A 254 -17.35 -19.34 -0.31
CA SER A 254 -16.99 -20.42 0.61
C SER A 254 -17.21 -20.03 2.09
N LEU A 255 -17.01 -18.75 2.45
CA LEU A 255 -17.29 -18.24 3.80
C LEU A 255 -18.80 -18.20 4.09
N GLU A 256 -19.63 -17.83 3.12
CA GLU A 256 -21.09 -17.84 3.27
C GLU A 256 -21.62 -19.26 3.51
N HIS A 257 -21.04 -20.27 2.84
CA HIS A 257 -21.38 -21.68 3.07
C HIS A 257 -21.06 -22.18 4.47
N ILE A 258 -20.03 -21.65 5.14
CA ILE A 258 -19.70 -22.01 6.54
C ILE A 258 -20.80 -21.50 7.48
N LYS A 259 -21.37 -20.32 7.23
CA LYS A 259 -22.40 -19.74 8.09
C LYS A 259 -23.74 -20.46 8.00
N HIS A 260 -24.18 -20.80 6.78
CA HIS A 260 -25.49 -21.42 6.55
C HIS A 260 -25.71 -22.75 7.31
N ASN A 261 -24.64 -23.35 7.84
CA ASN A 261 -24.67 -24.65 8.50
C ASN A 261 -24.49 -24.58 10.03
N ASP A 262 -24.54 -23.39 10.66
CA ASP A 262 -24.58 -23.17 12.13
C ASP A 262 -23.63 -24.06 12.97
N PHE A 263 -22.32 -23.96 12.71
CA PHE A 263 -21.30 -24.77 13.38
C PHE A 263 -20.90 -24.27 14.77
N GLN A 264 -21.87 -24.05 15.66
CA GLN A 264 -21.65 -23.52 17.03
C GLN A 264 -21.19 -24.54 18.08
N LYS A 265 -20.85 -25.79 17.70
CA LYS A 265 -20.28 -26.76 18.67
C LYS A 265 -18.93 -26.25 19.19
N ALA A 266 -18.71 -26.30 20.50
CA ALA A 266 -17.50 -25.78 21.17
C ALA A 266 -16.17 -26.30 20.56
N ASN A 267 -16.15 -27.55 20.09
CA ASN A 267 -14.98 -28.15 19.45
C ASN A 267 -14.65 -27.53 18.08
N MET A 268 -15.63 -26.97 17.35
CA MET A 268 -15.44 -26.39 16.02
C MET A 268 -15.01 -24.92 16.03
N LYS A 269 -15.21 -24.23 17.16
CA LYS A 269 -14.83 -22.81 17.33
C LYS A 269 -13.32 -22.61 17.21
N ILE A 270 -12.51 -23.54 17.72
CA ILE A 270 -11.04 -23.47 17.65
C ILE A 270 -10.56 -23.52 16.19
N TRP A 271 -11.19 -24.36 15.36
CA TRP A 271 -10.88 -24.48 13.94
C TRP A 271 -11.29 -23.23 13.16
N LEU A 272 -12.49 -22.70 13.42
CA LEU A 272 -12.96 -21.44 12.85
C LEU A 272 -12.04 -20.27 13.19
N ASP A 273 -11.57 -20.18 14.43
CA ASP A 273 -10.63 -19.14 14.85
C ASP A 273 -9.32 -19.22 14.06
N ILE A 274 -8.75 -20.42 13.89
CA ILE A 274 -7.53 -20.61 13.08
C ILE A 274 -7.75 -20.21 11.63
N LEU A 275 -8.91 -20.57 11.07
CA LEU A 275 -9.27 -20.20 9.70
C LEU A 275 -9.32 -18.67 9.56
N TYR A 276 -10.00 -17.98 10.47
CA TYR A 276 -10.10 -16.52 10.45
C TYR A 276 -8.73 -15.85 10.64
N LEU A 277 -7.87 -16.38 11.53
CA LEU A 277 -6.50 -15.90 11.69
C LEU A 277 -5.72 -15.97 10.36
N LYS A 278 -5.85 -17.07 9.60
CA LYS A 278 -5.17 -17.23 8.30
C LYS A 278 -5.74 -16.35 7.19
N ILE A 279 -7.06 -16.21 7.13
CA ILE A 279 -7.69 -15.33 6.14
C ILE A 279 -7.27 -13.88 6.39
N LEU A 280 -7.29 -13.44 7.65
CA LEU A 280 -6.91 -12.08 8.04
C LEU A 280 -5.42 -11.81 7.87
N SER A 281 -4.55 -12.81 8.01
CA SER A 281 -3.10 -12.69 7.77
C SER A 281 -2.71 -12.75 6.29
N SER A 282 -3.67 -12.93 5.37
CA SER A 282 -3.39 -12.99 3.94
C SER A 282 -2.75 -11.70 3.41
N GLN A 283 -1.76 -11.85 2.53
CA GLN A 283 -1.09 -10.72 1.86
C GLN A 283 -1.99 -10.07 0.79
N ASN A 284 -3.05 -10.77 0.35
CA ASN A 284 -3.93 -10.29 -0.69
C ASN A 284 -5.02 -9.37 -0.10
N ILE A 285 -4.95 -8.08 -0.45
CA ILE A 285 -5.88 -7.06 0.04
C ILE A 285 -7.36 -7.37 -0.24
N LEU A 286 -7.70 -8.07 -1.33
CA LEU A 286 -9.09 -8.43 -1.64
C LEU A 286 -9.62 -9.45 -0.64
N VAL A 287 -8.79 -10.41 -0.25
CA VAL A 287 -9.13 -11.42 0.75
C VAL A 287 -9.32 -10.75 2.11
N THR A 288 -8.39 -9.87 2.50
CA THR A 288 -8.53 -9.07 3.73
C THR A 288 -9.80 -8.22 3.72
N ARG A 289 -10.12 -7.56 2.60
CA ARG A 289 -11.35 -6.76 2.44
C ARG A 289 -12.61 -7.58 2.71
N TRP A 290 -12.75 -8.71 2.01
CA TRP A 290 -13.91 -9.58 2.17
C TRP A 290 -14.01 -10.16 3.57
N ALA A 291 -12.89 -10.57 4.16
CA ALA A 291 -12.85 -11.09 5.52
C ALA A 291 -13.29 -10.05 6.56
N LEU A 292 -12.81 -8.81 6.46
CA LEU A 292 -13.21 -7.73 7.34
C LEU A 292 -14.70 -7.40 7.20
N VAL A 293 -15.22 -7.35 5.97
CA VAL A 293 -16.67 -7.12 5.71
C VAL A 293 -17.51 -8.23 6.31
N TYR A 294 -17.12 -9.49 6.08
CA TYR A 294 -17.80 -10.65 6.63
C TYR A 294 -17.85 -10.60 8.16
N ILE A 295 -16.72 -10.30 8.81
CA ILE A 295 -16.67 -10.19 10.28
C ILE A 295 -17.56 -9.04 10.78
N LEU A 296 -17.48 -7.86 10.16
CA LEU A 296 -18.28 -6.69 10.52
C LEU A 296 -19.79 -6.91 10.33
N GLN A 297 -20.20 -7.70 9.34
CA GLN A 297 -21.61 -7.95 9.06
C GLN A 297 -22.25 -8.97 10.01
N TYR A 298 -21.46 -9.91 10.55
CA TYR A 298 -22.00 -11.09 11.21
C TYR A 298 -21.58 -11.29 12.67
N TYR A 299 -20.56 -10.58 13.16
CA TYR A 299 -20.08 -10.71 14.52
C TYR A 299 -20.13 -9.36 15.26
N SER A 300 -20.15 -9.43 16.59
CA SER A 300 -19.90 -8.30 17.51
C SER A 300 -18.53 -8.48 18.17
N CYS A 301 -17.99 -7.42 18.79
CA CYS A 301 -16.74 -7.51 19.56
C CYS A 301 -16.76 -8.60 20.64
N SER A 302 -17.93 -8.85 21.27
CA SER A 302 -18.10 -9.86 22.32
C SER A 302 -17.95 -11.30 21.79
N ASN A 303 -18.47 -11.55 20.59
CA ASN A 303 -18.65 -12.90 20.05
C ASN A 303 -17.38 -13.50 19.42
N ILE A 304 -16.34 -12.68 19.21
CA ILE A 304 -15.07 -13.08 18.59
C ILE A 304 -14.03 -13.41 19.68
N SER A 305 -13.12 -14.35 19.42
CA SER A 305 -11.99 -14.62 20.32
C SER A 305 -10.95 -13.49 20.32
N SER A 306 -10.22 -13.31 21.42
CA SER A 306 -9.25 -12.20 21.56
C SER A 306 -8.15 -12.24 20.49
N ASN A 307 -7.69 -13.44 20.12
CA ASN A 307 -6.69 -13.62 19.08
C ASN A 307 -7.18 -13.18 17.70
N VAL A 308 -8.40 -13.58 17.32
CA VAL A 308 -9.01 -13.19 16.04
C VAL A 308 -9.30 -11.69 16.03
N LEU A 309 -9.79 -11.13 17.14
CA LEU A 309 -10.00 -9.69 17.28
C LEU A 309 -8.67 -8.90 17.16
N GLY A 310 -7.59 -9.41 17.74
CA GLY A 310 -6.24 -8.87 17.58
C GLY A 310 -5.75 -8.87 16.13
N GLN A 311 -5.93 -9.98 15.41
CA GLN A 311 -5.60 -10.02 13.98
C GLN A 311 -6.54 -9.17 13.13
N PHE A 312 -7.82 -9.06 13.50
CA PHE A 312 -8.78 -8.18 12.84
C PHE A 312 -8.32 -6.72 12.90
N VAL A 313 -7.91 -6.24 14.07
CA VAL A 313 -7.37 -4.88 14.22
C VAL A 313 -6.11 -4.69 13.37
N ARG A 314 -5.18 -5.66 13.36
CA ARG A 314 -3.98 -5.61 12.51
C ARG A 314 -4.29 -5.61 11.02
N ALA A 315 -5.24 -6.44 10.58
CA ALA A 315 -5.71 -6.50 9.19
C ALA A 315 -6.42 -5.20 8.77
N SER A 316 -7.18 -4.58 9.68
CA SER A 316 -7.82 -3.28 9.47
C SER A 316 -6.84 -2.11 9.39
N ASN A 317 -5.59 -2.30 9.82
CA ASN A 317 -4.53 -1.29 9.81
C ASN A 317 -3.90 -1.08 8.42
N ASN A 318 -4.73 -1.02 7.38
CA ASN A 318 -4.30 -0.77 6.02
C ASN A 318 -5.07 0.41 5.44
N THR A 319 -4.37 1.52 5.19
CA THR A 319 -4.94 2.76 4.64
C THR A 319 -5.73 2.53 3.34
N ARG A 320 -5.36 1.52 2.52
CA ARG A 320 -6.06 1.15 1.28
C ARG A 320 -7.49 0.61 1.46
N LEU A 321 -7.90 0.33 2.70
CA LEU A 321 -9.26 -0.07 3.06
C LEU A 321 -10.20 1.12 3.23
N TYR A 322 -9.65 2.34 3.32
CA TYR A 322 -10.38 3.58 3.61
C TYR A 322 -10.21 4.61 2.48
N ASN A 323 -10.19 4.14 1.23
CA ASN A 323 -9.97 4.99 0.07
C ASN A 323 -11.30 5.33 -0.62
N TYR A 324 -11.73 6.60 -0.52
CA TYR A 324 -12.96 7.09 -1.16
C TYR A 324 -12.91 7.05 -2.70
N GLU A 325 -11.72 7.08 -3.33
CA GLU A 325 -11.61 6.89 -4.79
C GLU A 325 -11.73 5.42 -5.24
N GLY A 326 -11.73 4.50 -4.27
CA GLY A 326 -11.73 3.07 -4.53
C GLY A 326 -12.67 2.34 -3.58
N TYR A 327 -12.11 1.44 -2.78
CA TYR A 327 -12.87 0.72 -1.78
C TYR A 327 -12.78 1.44 -0.44
N PHE A 328 -13.94 1.59 0.19
CA PHE A 328 -14.09 2.12 1.54
C PHE A 328 -14.82 1.09 2.41
N LEU A 329 -14.34 0.89 3.64
CA LEU A 329 -14.93 -0.06 4.59
C LEU A 329 -16.36 0.37 4.97
N PRO A 330 -17.37 -0.52 4.88
CA PRO A 330 -18.77 -0.16 5.16
C PRO A 330 -18.98 0.34 6.59
N THR A 331 -19.46 1.58 6.74
CA THR A 331 -19.63 2.26 8.04
C THR A 331 -20.84 1.76 8.84
N ASP A 332 -21.91 1.33 8.17
CA ASP A 332 -23.13 0.85 8.84
C ASP A 332 -22.89 -0.43 9.65
N SER A 333 -22.07 -1.33 9.12
CA SER A 333 -21.69 -2.57 9.80
C SER A 333 -20.76 -2.32 10.98
N VAL A 334 -19.94 -1.26 10.93
CA VAL A 334 -19.00 -0.91 12.01
C VAL A 334 -19.71 -0.50 13.29
N LYS A 335 -20.84 0.21 13.19
CA LYS A 335 -21.63 0.57 14.38
C LYS A 335 -22.14 -0.67 15.10
N LYS A 336 -22.81 -1.57 14.35
CA LYS A 336 -23.32 -2.84 14.87
C LYS A 336 -22.24 -3.70 15.51
N PHE A 337 -21.04 -3.71 14.92
CA PHE A 337 -19.91 -4.45 15.46
C PHE A 337 -19.46 -3.96 16.84
N LEU A 338 -19.51 -2.64 17.06
CA LEU A 338 -19.03 -1.98 18.29
C LEU A 338 -20.09 -1.89 19.41
N ASP A 339 -21.37 -2.13 19.16
CA ASP A 339 -22.44 -1.80 20.13
C ASP A 339 -22.40 -2.56 21.49
N GLU A 340 -21.67 -3.67 21.62
CA GLU A 340 -21.66 -4.51 22.84
C GLU A 340 -20.43 -4.35 23.76
N ASP A 341 -19.21 -4.51 23.24
CA ASP A 341 -17.97 -4.58 24.05
C ASP A 341 -16.84 -3.74 23.42
N VAL A 342 -17.04 -2.42 23.44
CA VAL A 342 -16.06 -1.46 22.89
C VAL A 342 -14.77 -1.43 23.72
N VAL A 343 -14.85 -1.65 25.04
CA VAL A 343 -13.68 -1.57 25.94
C VAL A 343 -12.63 -2.60 25.53
N ARG A 344 -13.05 -3.85 25.31
CA ARG A 344 -12.17 -4.91 24.82
C ARG A 344 -11.56 -4.60 23.46
N PHE A 345 -12.32 -3.97 22.56
CA PHE A 345 -11.79 -3.52 21.27
C PHE A 345 -10.71 -2.45 21.45
N VAL A 346 -10.96 -1.45 22.31
CA VAL A 346 -10.02 -0.36 22.60
C VAL A 346 -8.72 -0.89 23.22
N GLU A 347 -8.79 -1.84 24.15
CA GLU A 347 -7.61 -2.47 24.76
C GLU A 347 -6.68 -3.06 23.68
N ILE A 348 -7.23 -3.91 22.81
CA ILE A 348 -6.49 -4.53 21.70
C ILE A 348 -6.02 -3.49 20.69
N MET A 349 -6.84 -2.47 20.41
CA MET A 349 -6.50 -1.37 19.51
C MET A 349 -5.23 -0.65 19.99
N THR A 350 -5.05 -0.45 21.30
CA THR A 350 -3.85 0.21 21.85
C THR A 350 -2.58 -0.62 21.72
N GLU A 351 -2.66 -1.94 21.56
CA GLU A 351 -1.51 -2.83 21.37
C GLU A 351 -0.94 -2.73 19.95
N VAL A 352 -1.73 -2.26 18.98
CA VAL A 352 -1.35 -2.17 17.57
C VAL A 352 -0.92 -0.74 17.21
N ASN A 353 0.18 -0.60 16.45
CA ASN A 353 0.63 0.68 15.90
C ASN A 353 -0.24 1.07 14.69
N LEU A 354 -1.44 1.61 14.94
CA LEU A 354 -2.34 2.02 13.87
C LEU A 354 -1.80 3.23 13.07
N LYS A 355 -1.99 3.19 11.74
CA LYS A 355 -1.74 4.31 10.84
C LYS A 355 -2.76 5.44 11.05
N SER A 356 -2.49 6.62 10.48
CA SER A 356 -3.31 7.82 10.67
C SER A 356 -4.79 7.64 10.29
N VAL A 357 -5.10 7.15 9.09
CA VAL A 357 -6.51 6.97 8.65
C VAL A 357 -7.24 5.90 9.44
N PRO A 358 -6.71 4.66 9.62
CA PRO A 358 -7.39 3.64 10.41
C PRO A 358 -7.65 4.07 11.85
N LEU A 359 -6.67 4.68 12.53
CA LEU A 359 -6.84 5.14 13.92
C LEU A 359 -7.97 6.17 14.02
N HIS A 360 -7.94 7.16 13.12
CA HIS A 360 -8.98 8.16 13.05
C HIS A 360 -10.36 7.55 12.79
N PHE A 361 -10.45 6.66 11.80
CA PHE A 361 -11.69 5.98 11.43
C PHE A 361 -12.30 5.26 12.64
N TRP A 362 -11.53 4.46 13.36
CA TRP A 362 -12.02 3.74 14.54
C TRP A 362 -12.40 4.68 15.68
N LEU A 363 -11.55 5.66 16.03
CA LEU A 363 -11.89 6.66 17.07
C LEU A 363 -13.18 7.42 16.75
N SER A 364 -13.41 7.78 15.48
CA SER A 364 -14.63 8.50 15.06
C SER A 364 -15.91 7.66 15.21
N HIS A 365 -15.81 6.33 15.13
CA HIS A 365 -16.94 5.42 15.35
C HIS A 365 -17.13 5.10 16.83
N ILE A 366 -16.03 4.95 17.57
CA ILE A 366 -16.03 4.84 19.04
C ILE A 366 -16.72 6.04 19.68
N PHE A 367 -16.44 7.26 19.21
CA PHE A 367 -17.10 8.49 19.68
C PHE A 367 -18.64 8.46 19.52
N LYS A 368 -19.15 7.74 18.52
CA LYS A 368 -20.60 7.61 18.26
C LYS A 368 -21.28 6.59 19.17
N CYS A 369 -20.53 5.69 19.80
CA CYS A 369 -21.04 4.74 20.77
C CYS A 369 -21.26 5.46 22.11
N LYS A 370 -22.50 5.43 22.64
CA LYS A 370 -22.82 6.13 23.90
C LYS A 370 -22.14 5.46 25.09
N SER A 371 -21.58 6.28 25.99
CA SER A 371 -21.03 5.97 27.32
C SER A 371 -19.88 4.95 27.42
N ILE A 372 -18.73 5.29 26.84
CA ILE A 372 -17.46 4.55 27.06
C ILE A 372 -16.63 5.18 28.20
N SER A 373 -16.81 6.47 28.45
CA SER A 373 -16.07 7.27 29.44
C SER A 373 -16.02 6.64 30.83
N ASN A 374 -17.13 6.10 31.34
CA ASN A 374 -17.16 5.55 32.70
C ASN A 374 -16.47 4.19 32.87
N LEU A 375 -16.01 3.55 31.79
CA LEU A 375 -15.47 2.18 31.80
C LEU A 375 -13.96 2.11 31.51
N ILE A 376 -13.33 3.21 31.09
CA ILE A 376 -11.92 3.22 30.68
C ILE A 376 -11.01 3.74 31.80
N SER A 377 -9.87 3.06 32.01
CA SER A 377 -8.85 3.48 32.97
C SER A 377 -7.94 4.59 32.44
N ASN A 378 -7.42 5.44 33.34
CA ASN A 378 -6.43 6.48 33.01
C ASN A 378 -5.21 5.91 32.25
N LYS A 379 -4.77 4.69 32.61
CA LYS A 379 -3.66 3.99 31.96
C LYS A 379 -3.96 3.68 30.50
N LEU A 380 -5.18 3.28 30.18
CA LEU A 380 -5.60 2.99 28.80
C LEU A 380 -5.70 4.28 27.98
N LEU A 381 -6.22 5.36 28.57
CA LEU A 381 -6.26 6.67 27.91
C LEU A 381 -4.85 7.18 27.55
N LEU A 382 -3.88 7.07 28.46
CA LEU A 382 -2.49 7.44 28.18
C LEU A 382 -1.90 6.59 27.04
N LYS A 383 -2.24 5.29 26.95
CA LYS A 383 -1.83 4.48 25.80
C LYS A 383 -2.42 5.01 24.49
N ILE A 384 -3.70 5.35 24.44
CA ILE A 384 -4.33 5.94 23.25
C ILE A 384 -3.61 7.25 22.87
N ALA A 385 -3.35 8.12 23.85
CA ALA A 385 -2.65 9.39 23.66
C ALA A 385 -1.28 9.18 23.00
N THR A 386 -0.49 8.20 23.47
CA THR A 386 0.80 7.88 22.83
C THR A 386 0.67 7.42 21.38
N ARG A 387 -0.40 6.71 21.02
CA ARG A 387 -0.67 6.29 19.62
C ARG A 387 -1.02 7.48 18.74
N VAL A 388 -1.86 8.40 19.24
CA VAL A 388 -2.23 9.62 18.52
C VAL A 388 -1.01 10.52 18.29
N ARG A 389 -0.16 10.69 19.29
CA ARG A 389 1.03 11.56 19.20
C ARG A 389 2.02 11.13 18.11
N VAL A 390 2.17 9.81 17.88
CA VAL A 390 3.12 9.21 16.91
C VAL A 390 2.63 9.29 15.46
N LEU A 391 1.36 9.66 15.23
CA LEU A 391 0.83 9.81 13.88
C LEU A 391 1.65 10.81 13.05
N GLN A 392 1.95 10.47 11.80
CA GLN A 392 2.80 11.30 10.93
C GLN A 392 2.03 12.50 10.39
N ASN A 393 0.80 12.29 9.90
CA ASN A 393 -0.03 13.34 9.32
C ASN A 393 -0.53 14.32 10.41
N PRO A 394 -0.09 15.60 10.40
CA PRO A 394 -0.39 16.56 11.45
C PRO A 394 -1.88 16.94 11.52
N PHE A 395 -2.56 16.95 10.37
CA PHE A 395 -3.97 17.31 10.34
C PHE A 395 -4.86 16.20 10.89
N ILE A 396 -4.65 14.96 10.44
CA ILE A 396 -5.39 13.80 10.98
C ILE A 396 -5.08 13.65 12.47
N ARG A 397 -3.82 13.86 12.88
CA ARG A 397 -3.42 13.86 14.29
C ARG A 397 -4.22 14.88 15.10
N LEU A 398 -4.33 16.13 14.65
CA LEU A 398 -5.14 17.15 15.31
C LEU A 398 -6.62 16.75 15.43
N LYS A 399 -7.17 16.11 14.41
CA LYS A 399 -8.55 15.59 14.45
C LYS A 399 -8.71 14.43 15.43
N CYS A 400 -7.74 13.52 15.48
CA CYS A 400 -7.69 12.46 16.50
C CYS A 400 -7.59 13.04 17.91
N ILE A 401 -6.79 14.09 18.13
CA ILE A 401 -6.69 14.79 19.42
C ILE A 401 -8.07 15.30 19.85
N LYS A 402 -8.77 16.03 18.97
CA LYS A 402 -10.13 16.53 19.24
C LYS A 402 -11.12 15.40 19.53
N LEU A 403 -11.05 14.30 18.77
CA LEU A 403 -11.89 13.13 19.01
C LEU A 403 -11.57 12.50 20.37
N CYS A 404 -10.30 12.36 20.75
CA CYS A 404 -9.91 11.84 22.07
C CYS A 404 -10.43 12.72 23.20
N GLU A 405 -10.28 14.04 23.10
CA GLU A 405 -10.77 14.98 24.11
C GLU A 405 -12.30 14.92 24.24
N ASN A 406 -13.02 14.86 23.13
CA ASN A 406 -14.48 14.78 23.15
C ASN A 406 -14.99 13.42 23.66
N THR A 407 -14.37 12.32 23.23
CA THR A 407 -14.78 10.94 23.59
C THR A 407 -14.55 10.65 25.07
N PHE A 408 -13.49 11.21 25.65
CA PHE A 408 -13.09 10.92 27.03
C PHE A 408 -13.23 12.13 27.96
N SER A 409 -14.07 13.10 27.59
CA SER A 409 -14.29 14.36 28.33
C SER A 409 -14.62 14.13 29.80
N GLU A 410 -15.55 13.22 30.13
CA GLU A 410 -15.92 12.93 31.52
C GLU A 410 -14.74 12.39 32.37
N ILE A 411 -13.88 11.54 31.81
CA ILE A 411 -12.67 11.05 32.51
C ILE A 411 -11.69 12.21 32.68
N ILE A 412 -11.47 12.96 31.61
CA ILE A 412 -10.56 14.11 31.60
C ILE A 412 -11.00 15.11 32.65
N ASP A 413 -12.29 15.42 32.78
CA ASP A 413 -12.82 16.34 33.78
C ASP A 413 -12.57 15.89 35.22
N CYS A 414 -12.62 14.57 35.49
CA CYS A 414 -12.30 13.98 36.79
C CYS A 414 -10.79 13.96 37.15
N MET A 415 -9.88 14.11 36.18
CA MET A 415 -8.42 14.05 36.45
C MET A 415 -7.91 15.20 37.32
N THR A 416 -6.90 14.92 38.14
CA THR A 416 -6.10 15.96 38.80
C THR A 416 -5.30 16.78 37.78
N ILE A 417 -4.79 17.95 38.18
CA ILE A 417 -3.97 18.79 37.28
C ILE A 417 -2.68 18.07 36.86
N THR A 418 -2.09 17.25 37.73
CA THR A 418 -0.85 16.50 37.45
C THR A 418 -1.09 15.34 36.48
N GLU A 419 -2.22 14.63 36.60
CA GLU A 419 -2.61 13.62 35.61
C GLU A 419 -2.94 14.25 34.25
N TYR A 420 -3.60 15.41 34.27
CA TYR A 420 -3.91 16.16 33.06
C TYR A 420 -2.65 16.65 32.33
N THR A 421 -1.62 17.14 33.04
CA THR A 421 -0.37 17.57 32.41
C THR A 421 0.35 16.40 31.72
N VAL A 422 0.39 15.23 32.37
CA VAL A 422 0.93 13.99 31.77
C VAL A 422 0.11 13.57 30.54
N LEU A 423 -1.22 13.70 30.57
CA LEU A 423 -2.07 13.42 29.41
C LEU A 423 -1.74 14.36 28.24
N ILE A 424 -1.64 15.66 28.47
CA ILE A 424 -1.35 16.62 27.40
C ILE A 424 0.04 16.37 26.79
N GLU A 425 1.05 16.10 27.61
CA GLU A 425 2.41 15.79 27.12
C GLU A 425 2.50 14.47 26.33
N THR A 426 1.62 13.52 26.64
CA THR A 426 1.53 12.23 25.94
C THR A 426 0.67 12.30 24.67
N LEU A 427 -0.27 13.25 24.59
CA LEU A 427 -1.20 13.41 23.47
C LEU A 427 -0.69 14.37 22.39
N TYR A 428 -0.11 15.51 22.78
CA TYR A 428 0.27 16.60 21.87
C TYR A 428 1.76 16.55 21.49
N ASN A 429 2.07 16.93 20.24
CA ASN A 429 3.40 17.40 19.87
C ASN A 429 3.52 18.91 20.11
N VAL A 430 4.75 19.39 20.26
CA VAL A 430 5.06 20.81 20.49
C VAL A 430 4.56 21.72 19.34
N THR A 431 4.40 21.16 18.14
CA THR A 431 3.89 21.85 16.95
C THR A 431 2.38 21.79 16.77
N ASP A 432 1.66 21.00 17.58
CA ASP A 432 0.22 20.80 17.42
C ASP A 432 -0.57 21.91 18.11
N PRO A 433 -1.63 22.48 17.49
CA PRO A 433 -2.38 23.57 18.10
C PRO A 433 -3.19 23.09 19.30
N PHE A 434 -2.91 23.66 20.47
CA PHE A 434 -3.61 23.37 21.72
C PHE A 434 -4.98 24.04 21.73
N ASN A 435 -6.07 23.25 21.83
CA ASN A 435 -7.45 23.78 21.82
C ASN A 435 -8.20 23.59 23.14
N ASN A 436 -7.63 22.84 24.09
CA ASN A 436 -8.29 22.45 25.34
C ASN A 436 -8.04 23.45 26.50
N PHE A 437 -8.02 24.74 26.15
CA PHE A 437 -7.80 25.83 27.10
C PHE A 437 -8.88 25.94 28.18
N PRO A 438 -10.18 25.79 27.89
CA PRO A 438 -11.22 25.87 28.92
C PRO A 438 -11.03 24.85 30.03
N THR A 439 -10.82 23.58 29.69
CA THR A 439 -10.63 22.49 30.68
C THR A 439 -9.33 22.61 31.45
N PHE A 440 -8.24 23.09 30.82
CA PHE A 440 -7.02 23.39 31.56
C PHE A 440 -7.26 24.44 32.66
N CYS A 441 -8.06 25.46 32.38
CA CYS A 441 -8.24 26.58 33.29
C CYS A 441 -9.21 26.28 34.43
N THR A 442 -10.27 25.52 34.17
CA THR A 442 -11.14 25.01 35.25
C THR A 442 -10.33 24.15 36.22
N LYS A 443 -9.47 23.27 35.71
CA LYS A 443 -8.57 22.44 36.52
C LYS A 443 -7.53 23.25 37.29
N LEU A 444 -6.94 24.25 36.65
CA LEU A 444 -5.96 25.12 37.28
C LEU A 444 -6.60 25.92 38.43
N LYS A 445 -7.80 26.49 38.21
CA LYS A 445 -8.54 27.21 39.24
C LYS A 445 -8.85 26.30 40.44
N ASN A 446 -9.40 25.12 40.19
CA ASN A 446 -9.70 24.14 41.24
C ASN A 446 -8.45 23.74 42.03
N CYS A 447 -7.31 23.51 41.35
CA CYS A 447 -6.04 23.20 42.01
C CYS A 447 -5.55 24.35 42.91
N ILE A 448 -5.66 25.59 42.43
CA ILE A 448 -5.22 26.76 43.19
C ILE A 448 -6.09 26.97 44.43
N ASP A 449 -7.41 26.84 44.26
CA ASP A 449 -8.43 26.98 45.32
C ASP A 449 -8.30 25.87 46.38
N ASN A 450 -7.97 24.64 45.98
CA ASN A 450 -7.79 23.50 46.88
C ASN A 450 -6.43 23.44 47.60
N GLY A 451 -5.44 24.22 47.13
CA GLY A 451 -4.10 24.26 47.73
C GLY A 451 -3.18 23.08 47.35
N ASP A 452 -3.48 22.38 46.26
CA ASP A 452 -2.69 21.23 45.80
C ASP A 452 -1.32 21.65 45.23
N SER A 453 -0.34 20.74 45.30
CA SER A 453 0.99 21.00 44.74
C SER A 453 0.97 20.98 43.21
N LEU A 454 1.35 22.11 42.61
CA LEU A 454 1.39 22.27 41.16
C LEU A 454 2.80 22.03 40.63
N SER A 455 2.98 21.04 39.75
CA SER A 455 4.21 20.82 39.00
C SER A 455 3.93 20.80 37.50
N LEU A 456 4.26 21.91 36.83
CA LEU A 456 4.19 22.01 35.37
C LEU A 456 5.58 21.80 34.79
N SER A 457 5.68 20.98 33.75
CA SER A 457 6.95 20.76 33.06
C SER A 457 7.19 21.85 32.00
N GLN A 458 8.46 22.03 31.63
CA GLN A 458 8.85 22.83 30.46
C GLN A 458 8.14 22.36 29.18
N ARG A 459 7.95 21.04 29.01
CA ARG A 459 7.33 20.49 27.80
C ARG A 459 5.86 20.88 27.70
N PHE A 460 5.13 20.81 28.82
CA PHE A 460 3.74 21.25 28.88
C PHE A 460 3.63 22.73 28.50
N TYR A 461 4.52 23.57 29.04
CA TYR A 461 4.61 24.98 28.68
C TYR A 461 4.80 25.18 27.17
N GLU A 462 5.75 24.48 26.55
CA GLU A 462 6.03 24.61 25.12
C GLU A 462 4.80 24.24 24.26
N ILE A 463 4.06 23.19 24.63
CA ILE A 463 2.84 22.76 23.93
C ILE A 463 1.77 23.84 23.99
N VAL A 464 1.51 24.37 25.19
CA VAL A 464 0.47 25.38 25.41
C VAL A 464 0.86 26.69 24.72
N THR A 465 2.12 27.14 24.84
CA THR A 465 2.52 28.50 24.43
C THR A 465 2.90 28.70 22.97
N ASN A 466 3.40 27.66 22.30
CA ASN A 466 3.76 27.78 20.88
C ASN A 466 2.55 28.01 19.97
N ASN A 467 1.32 27.84 20.47
CA ASN A 467 0.08 27.87 19.67
C ASN A 467 -0.98 28.87 20.18
N LEU A 468 -0.64 29.73 21.14
CA LEU A 468 -1.57 30.59 21.92
C LEU A 468 -2.30 31.71 21.16
N ASN A 469 -1.95 32.00 19.90
CA ASN A 469 -2.49 33.15 19.16
C ASN A 469 -3.39 32.79 17.98
N GLY A 470 -3.68 31.51 17.72
CA GLY A 470 -4.41 31.12 16.51
C GLY A 470 -3.65 31.41 15.19
N GLU A 471 -2.44 31.99 15.28
CA GLU A 471 -1.48 32.24 14.19
C GLU A 471 -1.08 30.94 13.46
N LEU A 472 -1.23 29.81 14.14
CA LEU A 472 -1.00 28.46 13.65
C LEU A 472 -2.26 27.76 13.13
N SER A 473 -3.38 28.48 12.97
CA SER A 473 -4.42 27.96 12.11
C SER A 473 -3.78 27.68 10.74
N PHE A 474 -3.79 26.41 10.33
CA PHE A 474 -3.26 25.89 9.06
C PHE A 474 -3.97 26.49 7.82
N ASP A 475 -4.58 27.66 7.97
CA ASP A 475 -5.91 27.98 7.48
C ASP A 475 -6.09 29.51 7.39
N HIS A 476 -5.06 30.24 6.92
CA HIS A 476 -5.20 31.65 6.56
C HIS A 476 -6.44 31.83 5.64
N PRO A 477 -7.25 32.90 5.76
CA PRO A 477 -8.45 33.08 4.94
C PRO A 477 -8.19 33.00 3.43
N ALA A 478 -7.06 33.53 2.97
CA ALA A 478 -6.62 33.44 1.57
C ALA A 478 -6.26 32.01 1.12
N LEU A 479 -6.02 31.08 2.06
CA LEU A 479 -5.81 29.65 1.83
C LEU A 479 -7.12 28.84 1.96
N LYS A 480 -8.25 29.48 2.30
CA LYS A 480 -9.60 28.89 2.35
C LYS A 480 -10.48 29.40 1.20
N TYR A 481 -11.51 28.62 0.87
CA TYR A 481 -12.61 29.06 0.00
C TYR A 481 -13.75 29.76 0.76
N GLU A 482 -13.77 29.74 2.10
CA GLU A 482 -14.82 30.37 2.92
C GLU A 482 -14.28 31.07 4.18
N ASN A 483 -14.94 32.18 4.53
CA ASN A 483 -14.63 33.07 5.65
C ASN A 483 -14.94 32.42 7.00
N THR A 484 -13.92 31.93 7.72
CA THR A 484 -14.04 31.63 9.15
C THR A 484 -13.49 32.79 9.99
N ALA A 485 -14.16 33.94 9.92
CA ALA A 485 -13.79 35.11 10.72
C ALA A 485 -14.36 35.04 12.16
N GLN A 486 -15.45 34.30 12.37
CA GLN A 486 -16.17 34.27 13.65
C GLN A 486 -15.45 33.50 14.79
N ASN A 487 -14.61 32.51 14.51
CA ASN A 487 -13.94 31.73 15.57
C ASN A 487 -12.74 32.44 16.23
N ASN A 488 -12.10 33.40 15.55
CA ASN A 488 -10.88 34.03 16.07
C ASN A 488 -11.16 35.08 17.15
N GLU A 489 -12.28 35.79 17.05
CA GLU A 489 -12.69 36.78 18.06
C GLU A 489 -13.12 36.11 19.36
N GLU A 490 -13.84 34.99 19.30
CA GLU A 490 -14.28 34.22 20.47
C GLU A 490 -13.08 33.60 21.23
N ILE A 491 -12.07 33.09 20.50
CA ILE A 491 -10.82 32.60 21.09
C ILE A 491 -10.04 33.74 21.77
N LYS A 492 -9.97 34.92 21.14
CA LYS A 492 -9.26 36.08 21.69
C LYS A 492 -9.97 36.64 22.94
N LEU A 493 -11.31 36.67 22.94
CA LEU A 493 -12.12 37.12 24.07
C LEU A 493 -12.01 36.15 25.27
N ASN A 494 -12.11 34.84 25.01
CA ASN A 494 -11.95 33.80 26.03
C ASN A 494 -10.54 33.81 26.63
N LYS A 495 -9.50 34.08 25.83
CA LYS A 495 -8.11 34.19 26.27
C LYS A 495 -7.88 35.32 27.27
N THR A 496 -8.40 36.52 26.99
CA THR A 496 -8.21 37.70 27.85
C THR A 496 -8.94 37.55 29.18
N TYR A 497 -10.17 37.01 29.16
CA TYR A 497 -10.95 36.76 30.38
C TYR A 497 -10.27 35.73 31.30
N LEU A 498 -9.61 34.75 30.69
CA LEU A 498 -8.97 33.60 31.34
C LEU A 498 -7.57 33.92 31.90
N LEU A 499 -6.77 34.71 31.18
CA LEU A 499 -5.50 35.27 31.69
C LEU A 499 -5.74 36.16 32.92
N ASN A 500 -6.80 36.96 32.90
CA ASN A 500 -7.18 37.81 34.04
C ASN A 500 -7.61 36.97 35.26
N GLY A 501 -8.33 35.87 35.06
CA GLY A 501 -8.71 34.95 36.14
C GLY A 501 -7.53 34.25 36.82
N ILE A 502 -6.50 33.84 36.06
CA ILE A 502 -5.28 33.23 36.64
C ILE A 502 -4.49 34.27 37.44
N VAL A 503 -4.40 35.51 36.94
CA VAL A 503 -3.73 36.63 37.63
C VAL A 503 -4.40 36.96 38.98
N GLU A 504 -5.72 36.90 39.05
CA GLU A 504 -6.47 37.14 40.30
C GLU A 504 -6.19 36.04 41.34
N CYS A 505 -6.16 34.77 40.92
CA CYS A 505 -5.84 33.64 41.79
C CYS A 505 -4.39 33.66 42.32
N LEU A 506 -3.43 34.12 41.52
CA LEU A 506 -2.00 34.18 41.89
C LEU A 506 -1.65 35.31 42.87
N LYS A 507 -2.44 36.39 42.92
CA LYS A 507 -2.22 37.53 43.84
C LYS A 507 -2.37 37.16 45.32
N ASN A 508 -3.00 36.02 45.64
CA ASN A 508 -3.36 35.62 47.00
C ASN A 508 -2.46 34.51 47.62
N LYS A 509 -1.33 34.14 47.00
CA LYS A 509 -0.46 33.01 47.44
C LYS A 509 0.86 33.44 48.12
N THR A 510 1.43 32.54 48.94
CA THR A 510 2.64 32.77 49.76
C THR A 510 3.94 32.65 48.95
N GLU A 511 5.08 33.09 49.52
CA GLU A 511 6.38 33.18 48.84
C GLU A 511 6.99 31.81 48.44
N ALA A 512 6.70 30.74 49.19
CA ALA A 512 7.18 29.38 48.90
C ALA A 512 6.42 28.70 47.72
N ASP A 513 5.15 29.06 47.51
CA ASP A 513 4.36 28.58 46.36
C ASP A 513 4.85 29.17 45.02
N ARG A 514 5.58 30.30 45.07
CA ARG A 514 5.99 31.07 43.88
C ARG A 514 7.01 30.34 42.99
N ASN A 515 7.92 29.54 43.56
CA ASN A 515 8.92 28.82 42.78
C ASN A 515 8.34 27.65 41.96
N ASN A 516 7.25 27.02 42.45
CA ASN A 516 6.58 25.92 41.74
C ASN A 516 5.65 26.43 40.61
N LEU A 517 5.33 27.73 40.60
CA LEU A 517 4.45 28.39 39.63
C LEU A 517 5.19 29.13 38.51
N ASN A 518 6.53 29.06 38.47
CA ASN A 518 7.37 29.81 37.53
C ASN A 518 6.94 29.61 36.06
N TRP A 519 6.58 28.40 35.66
CA TRP A 519 6.10 28.14 34.29
C TRP A 519 4.78 28.84 33.96
N ILE A 520 3.85 28.99 34.92
CA ILE A 520 2.63 29.78 34.70
C ILE A 520 2.97 31.26 34.64
N LEU A 521 3.85 31.75 35.53
CA LEU A 521 4.26 33.16 35.55
C LEU A 521 4.95 33.54 34.24
N PHE A 522 5.83 32.68 33.70
CA PHE A 522 6.37 32.85 32.35
C PHE A 522 5.24 32.88 31.31
N MET A 523 4.24 31.99 31.40
CA MET A 523 3.19 31.92 30.39
C MET A 523 2.42 33.23 30.35
N LEU A 524 2.06 33.74 31.52
CA LEU A 524 1.38 35.03 31.67
C LEU A 524 2.23 36.18 31.16
N VAL A 525 3.52 36.27 31.54
CA VAL A 525 4.37 37.39 31.13
C VAL A 525 4.66 37.38 29.63
N PHE A 526 5.00 36.22 29.06
CA PHE A 526 5.33 36.12 27.64
C PHE A 526 4.09 36.25 26.73
N GLU A 527 2.90 35.85 27.20
CA GLU A 527 1.73 35.66 26.31
C GLU A 527 0.61 36.69 26.52
N THR A 528 0.57 37.44 27.62
CA THR A 528 -0.42 38.52 27.85
C THR A 528 -0.26 39.67 26.84
N GLU A 529 -1.39 40.25 26.39
CA GLU A 529 -1.41 41.43 25.51
C GLU A 529 -1.32 42.75 26.30
N ASN A 530 -1.66 42.74 27.59
CA ASN A 530 -1.64 43.93 28.44
C ASN A 530 -0.26 44.13 29.09
N SER A 531 0.49 45.14 28.64
CA SER A 531 1.82 45.49 29.14
C SER A 531 1.84 45.83 30.63
N GLU A 532 0.80 46.50 31.15
CA GLU A 532 0.68 46.82 32.57
C GLU A 532 0.54 45.56 33.44
N ILE A 533 -0.17 44.54 32.95
CA ILE A 533 -0.31 43.27 33.67
C ILE A 533 1.03 42.52 33.69
N ALA A 534 1.70 42.43 32.54
CA ALA A 534 3.02 41.81 32.45
C ALA A 534 4.04 42.51 33.37
N GLN A 535 4.04 43.84 33.38
CA GLN A 535 4.90 44.64 34.22
C GLN A 535 4.57 44.50 35.71
N ASN A 536 3.29 44.47 36.07
CA ASN A 536 2.87 44.24 37.46
C ASN A 536 3.33 42.88 37.96
N ILE A 537 3.24 41.82 37.14
CA ILE A 537 3.72 40.48 37.47
C ILE A 537 5.25 40.48 37.62
N CYS A 538 5.99 41.04 36.65
CA CYS A 538 7.45 41.13 36.71
C CYS A 538 7.94 41.91 37.93
N LYS A 539 7.24 42.99 38.30
CA LYS A 539 7.55 43.79 39.48
C LYS A 539 7.20 43.06 40.78
N SER A 540 6.05 42.39 40.85
CA SER A 540 5.58 41.74 42.08
C SER A 540 6.27 40.40 42.36
N PHE A 541 6.68 39.65 41.32
CA PHE A 541 7.26 38.31 41.46
C PHE A 541 8.79 38.27 41.26
N TRP A 542 9.35 39.13 40.41
CA TRP A 542 10.78 39.11 40.07
C TRP A 542 11.50 40.44 40.34
N ASN A 543 10.81 41.43 40.91
CA ASN A 543 11.34 42.78 41.16
C ASN A 543 11.97 43.43 39.89
N LEU A 544 11.42 43.10 38.72
CA LEU A 544 11.86 43.58 37.41
C LEU A 544 11.00 44.75 36.94
N GLN A 545 11.61 45.92 36.74
CA GLN A 545 10.94 47.10 36.18
C GLN A 545 11.19 47.20 34.68
N LEU A 546 10.34 46.51 33.92
CA LEU A 546 10.43 46.39 32.46
C LEU A 546 10.47 47.74 31.71
N ASP A 547 9.78 48.78 32.18
CA ASP A 547 9.74 50.09 31.50
C ASP A 547 11.05 50.89 31.53
N LYS A 548 11.94 50.61 32.50
CA LYS A 548 13.22 51.34 32.62
C LYS A 548 14.21 51.00 31.50
N TYR A 549 13.93 49.94 30.75
CA TYR A 549 14.80 49.39 29.73
C TYR A 549 14.30 49.64 28.30
N ILE A 550 13.26 50.45 28.13
CA ILE A 550 12.81 50.89 26.81
C ILE A 550 13.95 51.70 26.17
N GLY A 551 14.53 51.20 25.08
CA GLY A 551 15.70 51.81 24.41
C GLY A 551 17.07 51.19 24.70
N SER A 552 17.18 50.20 25.60
CA SER A 552 18.45 49.52 25.92
C SER A 552 18.87 48.49 24.85
N SER A 553 20.15 48.10 24.82
CA SER A 553 20.64 47.08 23.89
C SER A 553 20.09 45.68 24.23
N TYR A 554 19.82 44.86 23.21
CA TYR A 554 19.20 43.53 23.37
C TYR A 554 19.97 42.60 24.33
N LYS A 555 21.31 42.64 24.30
CA LYS A 555 22.19 41.79 25.12
C LYS A 555 22.18 42.17 26.60
N GLU A 556 22.30 43.45 26.91
CA GLU A 556 22.31 43.96 28.29
C GLU A 556 20.99 43.65 29.00
N LEU A 557 19.88 43.84 28.28
CA LEU A 557 18.52 43.52 28.74
C LEU A 557 18.30 42.02 29.00
N SER A 558 18.79 41.17 28.09
CA SER A 558 18.68 39.72 28.23
C SER A 558 19.41 39.22 29.47
N ASP A 559 20.66 39.64 29.67
CA ASP A 559 21.49 39.16 30.77
C ASP A 559 21.01 39.69 32.14
N GLU A 560 20.49 40.93 32.19
CA GLU A 560 19.96 41.49 33.43
C GLU A 560 18.65 40.82 33.87
N VAL A 561 17.75 40.49 32.93
CA VAL A 561 16.51 39.76 33.23
C VAL A 561 16.80 38.36 33.74
N ILE A 562 17.77 37.67 33.13
CA ILE A 562 18.16 36.31 33.52
C ILE A 562 18.83 36.29 34.89
N SER A 563 19.68 37.27 35.20
CA SER A 563 20.34 37.36 36.51
C SER A 563 19.38 37.59 37.69
N LYS A 564 18.20 38.16 37.43
CA LYS A 564 17.16 38.44 38.45
C LYS A 564 16.08 37.37 38.55
N LEU A 565 16.03 36.42 37.62
CA LEU A 565 15.08 35.32 37.66
C LEU A 565 15.57 34.21 38.62
N PRO A 566 14.73 33.68 39.52
CA PRO A 566 15.08 32.54 40.37
C PRO A 566 15.12 31.27 39.51
N CYS A 567 16.29 30.88 38.99
CA CYS A 567 16.39 29.83 37.96
C CYS A 567 17.50 28.81 38.25
N GLY A 568 17.25 27.53 37.91
CA GLY A 568 18.30 26.55 37.60
C GLY A 568 18.65 26.56 36.10
N GLU A 569 19.75 25.92 35.69
CA GLU A 569 20.33 26.00 34.32
C GLU A 569 19.32 25.80 33.17
N ASN A 570 18.39 24.84 33.31
CA ASN A 570 17.38 24.56 32.28
C ASN A 570 16.37 25.72 32.07
N THR A 571 16.09 26.50 33.11
CA THR A 571 15.13 27.61 33.05
C THR A 571 15.77 28.84 32.41
N GLU A 572 17.04 29.09 32.71
CA GLU A 572 17.83 30.14 32.04
C GLU A 572 17.92 29.90 30.53
N ALA A 573 18.29 28.68 30.11
CA ALA A 573 18.36 28.33 28.70
C ALA A 573 17.02 28.51 27.98
N PHE A 574 15.91 28.20 28.66
CA PHE A 574 14.57 28.39 28.13
C PHE A 574 14.22 29.88 27.95
N VAL A 575 14.47 30.70 28.96
CA VAL A 575 14.19 32.14 28.91
C VAL A 575 15.01 32.81 27.81
N ARG A 576 16.31 32.47 27.67
CA ARG A 576 17.17 32.94 26.57
C ARG A 576 16.56 32.63 25.20
N LYS A 577 15.97 31.45 25.03
CA LYS A 577 15.33 31.02 23.77
C LYS A 577 14.04 31.78 23.45
N LYS A 578 13.27 32.20 24.46
CA LYS A 578 11.96 32.89 24.30
C LYS A 578 12.05 34.41 24.42
N TRP A 579 13.17 34.92 24.92
CA TRP A 579 13.43 36.34 25.06
C TRP A 579 13.23 37.16 23.77
N PRO A 580 13.72 36.73 22.58
CA PRO A 580 13.50 37.50 21.36
C PRO A 580 12.00 37.66 21.00
N ASP A 581 11.17 36.65 21.28
CA ASP A 581 9.72 36.73 21.03
C ASP A 581 9.06 37.79 21.92
N PHE A 582 9.47 37.86 23.20
CA PHE A 582 8.96 38.85 24.15
C PHE A 582 9.45 40.25 23.85
N PHE A 583 10.76 40.38 23.60
CA PHE A 583 11.41 41.64 23.28
C PHE A 583 10.75 42.29 22.05
N THR A 584 10.58 41.52 20.98
CA THR A 584 9.94 42.01 19.75
C THR A 584 8.47 42.35 19.93
N LYS A 585 7.74 41.64 20.80
CA LYS A 585 6.32 41.88 21.09
C LYS A 585 6.09 43.17 21.89
N GLN A 586 6.88 43.42 22.94
CA GLN A 586 6.62 44.49 23.92
C GLN A 586 7.45 45.77 23.69
N TYR A 587 8.65 45.66 23.12
CA TYR A 587 9.63 46.77 23.12
C TYR A 587 9.96 47.34 21.74
N ILE A 588 9.77 46.57 20.67
CA ILE A 588 10.00 47.08 19.31
C ILE A 588 8.70 47.69 18.79
N THR A 589 8.61 49.02 18.84
CA THR A 589 7.53 49.80 18.22
C THR A 589 7.87 50.24 16.81
N ASP A 590 9.15 50.56 16.55
CA ASP A 590 9.67 51.01 15.26
C ASP A 590 11.00 50.32 14.92
N THR A 591 11.26 50.11 13.63
CA THR A 591 12.45 49.39 13.12
C THR A 591 13.76 50.20 13.19
N HIS A 592 13.68 51.54 13.30
CA HIS A 592 14.81 52.45 13.03
C HIS A 592 15.92 52.37 14.08
N ASN A 593 15.58 52.13 15.36
CA ASN A 593 16.55 52.11 16.46
C ASN A 593 17.29 50.77 16.63
N TYR A 594 16.91 49.73 15.89
CA TYR A 594 17.34 48.35 16.16
C TYR A 594 17.87 47.59 14.92
N ILE A 595 18.14 48.30 13.80
CA ILE A 595 18.63 47.71 12.54
C ILE A 595 19.92 46.91 12.76
N GLU A 596 20.88 47.43 13.54
CA GLU A 596 22.18 46.77 13.78
C GLU A 596 22.07 45.42 14.52
N ASN A 597 20.98 45.18 15.27
CA ASN A 597 20.77 43.92 16.02
C ASN A 597 19.71 43.01 15.37
N MET A 598 19.12 43.38 14.22
CA MET A 598 18.03 42.62 13.62
C MET A 598 18.44 41.20 13.20
N GLU A 599 19.66 40.99 12.70
CA GLU A 599 20.12 39.65 12.33
C GLU A 599 20.19 38.71 13.54
N GLU A 600 20.72 39.19 14.67
CA GLU A 600 20.80 38.40 15.91
C GLU A 600 19.41 38.09 16.46
N ILE A 601 18.49 39.05 16.42
CA ILE A 601 17.10 38.87 16.86
C ILE A 601 16.34 37.90 15.94
N LEU A 602 16.51 37.99 14.62
CA LEU A 602 15.88 37.09 13.65
C LEU A 602 16.43 35.67 13.71
N THR A 603 17.73 35.51 14.00
CA THR A 603 18.37 34.18 14.07
C THR A 603 18.04 33.44 15.36
N THR A 604 17.89 34.18 16.47
CA THR A 604 17.56 33.62 17.79
C THR A 604 16.06 33.52 18.05
N GLY A 605 15.26 34.40 17.45
CA GLY A 605 13.80 34.45 17.61
C GLY A 605 13.03 33.30 16.97
N SER A 606 11.77 33.15 17.39
CA SER A 606 10.86 32.15 16.82
C SER A 606 10.02 32.74 15.68
N HIS A 607 8.98 32.02 15.26
CA HIS A 607 8.02 32.49 14.26
C HIS A 607 7.30 33.79 14.68
N LYS A 608 7.13 34.03 15.99
CA LYS A 608 6.50 35.26 16.52
C LYS A 608 7.35 36.50 16.25
N THR A 609 8.67 36.41 16.50
CA THR A 609 9.64 37.44 16.13
C THR A 609 9.61 37.75 14.64
N LEU A 610 9.65 36.71 13.79
CA LEU A 610 9.63 36.89 12.33
C LEU A 610 8.36 37.61 11.87
N LEU A 611 7.19 37.20 12.38
CA LEU A 611 5.91 37.81 12.05
C LEU A 611 5.86 39.28 12.45
N LYS A 612 6.20 39.59 13.70
CA LYS A 612 6.14 40.97 14.23
C LYS A 612 7.12 41.89 13.51
N LEU A 613 8.36 41.45 13.28
CA LEU A 613 9.34 42.24 12.53
C LEU A 613 8.89 42.46 11.08
N SER A 614 8.33 41.44 10.42
CA SER A 614 7.79 41.61 9.06
C SER A 614 6.67 42.66 8.99
N GLN A 615 5.79 42.71 10.00
CA GLN A 615 4.72 43.72 10.06
C GLN A 615 5.27 45.13 10.24
N LEU A 616 6.26 45.30 11.11
CA LEU A 616 6.89 46.59 11.37
C LEU A 616 7.70 47.10 10.17
N LEU A 617 8.23 46.18 9.33
CA LEU A 617 8.94 46.56 8.10
C LEU A 617 8.06 47.30 7.10
N VAL A 618 6.76 47.00 7.02
CA VAL A 618 5.85 47.63 6.03
C VAL A 618 5.81 49.16 6.20
N SER A 619 5.97 49.65 7.43
CA SER A 619 5.95 51.07 7.79
C SER A 619 7.32 51.76 7.65
N ASN A 620 8.38 51.04 7.30
CA ASN A 620 9.73 51.58 7.24
C ASN A 620 10.02 52.25 5.89
N PRO A 621 10.41 53.54 5.83
CA PRO A 621 10.71 54.24 4.59
C PRO A 621 12.13 54.00 4.05
N GLU A 622 13.04 53.40 4.83
CA GLU A 622 14.46 53.27 4.47
C GLU A 622 14.81 51.93 3.81
N THR A 623 15.81 51.96 2.93
CA THR A 623 16.36 50.76 2.27
C THR A 623 17.16 49.92 3.27
N MET A 624 16.71 48.69 3.50
CA MET A 624 17.42 47.67 4.27
C MET A 624 18.61 47.07 3.52
N ASP A 625 19.64 46.67 4.27
CA ASP A 625 20.80 45.95 3.74
C ASP A 625 20.42 44.54 3.24
N GLU A 626 21.12 44.09 2.19
CA GLU A 626 20.85 42.81 1.53
C GLU A 626 21.02 41.58 2.45
N TYR A 627 21.96 41.62 3.40
CA TYR A 627 22.18 40.53 4.35
C TYR A 627 20.98 40.32 5.31
N ILE A 628 20.23 41.38 5.63
CA ILE A 628 19.04 41.25 6.49
C ILE A 628 17.92 40.60 5.70
N ILE A 629 17.73 40.97 4.43
CA ILE A 629 16.77 40.32 3.53
C ILE A 629 17.08 38.82 3.41
N ASP A 630 18.34 38.46 3.19
CA ASP A 630 18.77 37.05 3.15
C ASP A 630 18.53 36.33 4.48
N THR A 631 18.60 37.03 5.61
CA THR A 631 18.26 36.46 6.93
C THR A 631 16.76 36.19 7.05
N PHE A 632 15.89 37.09 6.57
CA PHE A 632 14.45 36.84 6.48
C PHE A 632 14.15 35.62 5.60
N LEU A 633 14.78 35.50 4.43
CA LEU A 633 14.59 34.36 3.54
C LEU A 633 15.09 33.04 4.16
N ARG A 634 16.25 33.06 4.85
CA ARG A 634 16.76 31.89 5.60
C ARG A 634 15.78 31.44 6.69
N GLN A 635 15.20 32.37 7.45
CA GLN A 635 14.20 32.03 8.48
C GLN A 635 12.86 31.57 7.88
N LEU A 636 12.43 32.19 6.78
CA LEU A 636 11.24 31.78 6.04
C LEU A 636 11.36 30.32 5.57
N LYS A 637 12.54 29.94 5.04
CA LYS A 637 12.85 28.56 4.64
C LYS A 637 12.84 27.59 5.84
N LYS A 638 13.41 27.99 6.98
CA LYS A 638 13.42 27.19 8.21
C LYS A 638 12.01 26.90 8.72
N LEU A 639 11.08 27.82 8.49
CA LEU A 639 9.68 27.72 8.90
C LEU A 639 8.75 27.20 7.79
N SER A 640 9.28 26.54 6.75
CA SER A 640 8.49 26.02 5.62
C SER A 640 7.30 25.14 6.01
N ARG A 641 7.38 24.47 7.17
CA ARG A 641 6.30 23.64 7.73
C ARG A 641 5.09 24.44 8.23
N MET A 642 5.14 25.77 8.23
CA MET A 642 4.09 26.67 8.74
C MET A 642 3.55 27.59 7.61
N PRO A 643 2.75 27.09 6.66
CA PRO A 643 2.34 27.85 5.48
C PRO A 643 1.62 29.18 5.76
N SER A 644 0.76 29.23 6.78
CA SER A 644 0.03 30.46 7.13
C SER A 644 0.96 31.60 7.54
N ILE A 645 2.03 31.28 8.29
CA ILE A 645 3.03 32.27 8.70
C ILE A 645 3.86 32.69 7.50
N CYS A 646 4.27 31.73 6.67
CA CYS A 646 4.98 32.04 5.43
C CYS A 646 4.17 32.98 4.53
N TYR A 647 2.85 32.79 4.42
CA TYR A 647 1.96 33.69 3.67
C TYR A 647 2.06 35.13 4.19
N VAL A 648 1.80 35.36 5.47
CA VAL A 648 1.74 36.72 6.04
C VAL A 648 3.10 37.41 5.99
N VAL A 649 4.18 36.69 6.31
CA VAL A 649 5.54 37.24 6.25
C VAL A 649 5.92 37.61 4.82
N THR A 650 5.62 36.75 3.85
CA THR A 650 5.88 37.03 2.42
C THR A 650 5.04 38.22 1.93
N GLU A 651 3.78 38.32 2.31
CA GLU A 651 2.91 39.45 1.96
C GLU A 651 3.47 40.78 2.48
N ASN A 652 3.92 40.80 3.75
CA ASN A 652 4.55 41.97 4.35
C ASN A 652 5.86 42.37 3.63
N LEU A 653 6.72 41.40 3.32
CA LEU A 653 7.96 41.64 2.59
C LEU A 653 7.70 42.21 1.19
N LEU A 654 6.71 41.68 0.47
CA LEU A 654 6.34 42.19 -0.86
C LEU A 654 5.75 43.60 -0.78
N ASN A 655 4.95 43.92 0.25
CA ASN A 655 4.44 45.26 0.46
C ASN A 655 5.56 46.26 0.78
N TYR A 656 6.53 45.87 1.60
CA TYR A 656 7.75 46.65 1.82
C TYR A 656 8.52 46.88 0.52
N PHE A 657 8.75 45.83 -0.29
CA PHE A 657 9.46 45.95 -1.57
C PHE A 657 8.74 46.86 -2.57
N LYS A 658 7.40 46.84 -2.60
CA LYS A 658 6.60 47.74 -3.46
C LYS A 658 6.77 49.21 -3.09
N ASN A 659 7.02 49.52 -1.82
CA ASN A 659 7.16 50.90 -1.35
C ASN A 659 8.53 51.50 -1.70
N ILE A 660 9.57 50.68 -1.83
CA ILE A 660 10.98 51.13 -1.90
C ILE A 660 11.64 50.85 -3.25
N TYR A 661 11.37 49.71 -3.88
CA TYR A 661 12.11 49.26 -5.06
C TYR A 661 11.39 49.54 -6.38
N VAL A 662 12.18 49.75 -7.44
CA VAL A 662 11.70 49.93 -8.82
C VAL A 662 11.09 48.60 -9.35
N PRO A 663 10.11 48.61 -10.28
CA PRO A 663 9.44 47.37 -10.73
C PRO A 663 10.35 46.22 -11.17
N GLN A 664 11.52 46.51 -11.74
CA GLN A 664 12.50 45.48 -12.12
C GLN A 664 13.13 44.79 -10.90
N GLN A 665 13.52 45.55 -9.87
CA GLN A 665 14.06 45.01 -8.62
C GLN A 665 12.98 44.29 -7.80
N LEU A 666 11.74 44.80 -7.83
CA LEU A 666 10.59 44.12 -7.23
C LEU A 666 10.38 42.72 -7.83
N LYS A 667 10.51 42.60 -9.16
CA LYS A 667 10.42 41.32 -9.87
C LYS A 667 11.53 40.36 -9.44
N GLU A 668 12.78 40.82 -9.41
CA GLU A 668 13.94 40.01 -8.99
C GLU A 668 13.79 39.51 -7.54
N ASN A 669 13.34 40.38 -6.63
CA ASN A 669 13.12 40.01 -5.23
C ASN A 669 11.91 39.08 -5.04
N ALA A 670 10.84 39.24 -5.82
CA ALA A 670 9.70 38.31 -5.80
C ALA A 670 10.10 36.91 -6.32
N ASP A 671 10.92 36.84 -7.38
CA ASP A 671 11.50 35.58 -7.86
C ASP A 671 12.45 34.95 -6.81
N ARG A 672 13.26 35.76 -6.11
CA ARG A 672 14.10 35.27 -4.98
C ARG A 672 13.25 34.68 -3.84
N ILE A 673 12.15 35.34 -3.47
CA ILE A 673 11.25 34.84 -2.41
C ILE A 673 10.65 33.48 -2.80
N ILE A 674 10.07 33.36 -4.00
CA ILE A 674 9.47 32.08 -4.44
C ILE A 674 10.52 30.96 -4.49
N ARG A 675 11.74 31.25 -4.97
CA ARG A 675 12.84 30.27 -5.06
C ARG A 675 13.38 29.84 -3.69
N THR A 676 13.01 30.53 -2.61
CA THR A 676 13.39 30.14 -1.24
C THR A 676 12.79 28.78 -0.87
N ASP A 677 11.51 28.59 -1.17
CA ASP A 677 10.81 27.31 -1.06
C ASP A 677 9.64 27.26 -2.05
N PHE A 678 9.87 26.62 -3.18
CA PHE A 678 8.93 26.54 -4.29
C PHE A 678 7.73 25.63 -3.98
N GLU A 679 7.84 24.77 -2.97
CA GLU A 679 6.82 23.83 -2.52
C GLU A 679 6.08 24.35 -1.29
N ASN A 680 6.29 25.60 -0.88
CA ASN A 680 5.52 26.22 0.19
C ASN A 680 4.25 26.91 -0.33
N ILE A 681 3.08 26.45 0.11
CA ILE A 681 1.79 26.96 -0.39
C ILE A 681 1.53 28.41 0.03
N GLY A 682 2.01 28.80 1.22
CA GLY A 682 1.86 30.15 1.76
C GLY A 682 2.65 31.17 0.95
N ILE A 683 3.92 30.86 0.68
CA ILE A 683 4.80 31.71 -0.15
C ILE A 683 4.18 31.87 -1.55
N CYS A 684 3.75 30.77 -2.17
CA CYS A 684 3.11 30.80 -3.48
C CYS A 684 1.82 31.64 -3.48
N ALA A 685 0.94 31.45 -2.51
CA ALA A 685 -0.31 32.22 -2.46
C ALA A 685 -0.08 33.71 -2.22
N ALA A 686 0.89 34.08 -1.39
CA ALA A 686 1.22 35.49 -1.10
C ALA A 686 1.79 36.21 -2.32
N VAL A 687 2.69 35.56 -3.07
CA VAL A 687 3.27 36.17 -4.28
C VAL A 687 2.21 36.28 -5.38
N LEU A 688 1.29 35.33 -5.52
CA LEU A 688 0.12 35.43 -6.42
C LEU A 688 -0.71 36.67 -6.11
N ASN A 689 -1.10 36.82 -4.85
CA ASN A 689 -1.97 37.91 -4.42
C ASN A 689 -1.27 39.28 -4.51
N SER A 690 0.06 39.32 -4.59
CA SER A 690 0.81 40.56 -4.76
C SER A 690 0.65 41.20 -6.14
N GLY A 691 0.28 40.43 -7.18
CA GLY A 691 0.13 40.91 -8.55
C GLY A 691 1.45 41.18 -9.31
N VAL A 692 2.61 40.79 -8.77
CA VAL A 692 3.92 40.96 -9.42
C VAL A 692 4.08 39.97 -10.57
N VAL A 693 4.52 40.45 -11.74
CA VAL A 693 4.83 39.62 -12.92
C VAL A 693 6.24 39.05 -12.79
N LEU A 694 6.36 37.72 -12.71
CA LEU A 694 7.59 36.96 -12.50
C LEU A 694 8.30 36.61 -13.81
N ASN A 695 9.46 35.97 -13.73
CA ASN A 695 10.13 35.39 -14.90
C ASN A 695 9.32 34.23 -15.52
N THR A 696 9.35 34.11 -16.86
CA THR A 696 8.66 33.07 -17.62
C THR A 696 9.06 31.66 -17.14
N GLU A 697 10.35 31.45 -16.87
CA GLU A 697 10.89 30.20 -16.33
C GLU A 697 10.22 29.81 -15.00
N THR A 698 9.99 30.78 -14.11
CA THR A 698 9.36 30.56 -12.80
C THR A 698 7.93 30.03 -12.96
N TYR A 699 7.17 30.51 -13.97
CA TYR A 699 5.82 30.00 -14.24
C TYR A 699 5.83 28.55 -14.77
N ILE A 700 6.78 28.21 -15.65
CA ILE A 700 6.90 26.86 -16.22
C ILE A 700 7.38 25.86 -15.18
N GLU A 701 8.44 26.18 -14.43
CA GLU A 701 8.90 25.39 -13.29
C GLU A 701 7.75 25.23 -12.28
N GLY A 702 6.97 26.30 -12.09
CA GLY A 702 5.67 26.32 -11.43
C GLY A 702 4.81 25.11 -11.76
N ILE A 703 4.34 25.00 -12.99
CA ILE A 703 3.39 23.96 -13.39
C ILE A 703 3.98 22.55 -13.24
N LEU A 704 5.28 22.40 -13.50
CA LEU A 704 5.94 21.10 -13.50
C LEU A 704 6.23 20.56 -12.10
N MET A 705 6.36 21.44 -11.11
CA MET A 705 6.62 21.09 -9.73
C MET A 705 5.33 20.75 -8.97
N GLY A 706 5.45 20.37 -7.70
CA GLY A 706 4.35 20.22 -6.75
C GLY A 706 4.06 18.77 -6.40
N ASP A 707 3.74 18.54 -5.13
CA ASP A 707 3.60 17.21 -4.54
C ASP A 707 2.68 16.32 -5.37
N ILE A 708 3.25 15.24 -5.89
CA ILE A 708 2.48 14.15 -6.45
C ILE A 708 2.38 13.11 -5.37
N ASN A 709 1.22 13.07 -4.71
CA ASN A 709 0.99 12.11 -3.65
C ASN A 709 0.72 10.73 -4.24
N PHE A 710 1.40 9.72 -3.69
CA PHE A 710 1.23 8.31 -4.03
C PHE A 710 0.94 7.49 -2.76
N GLY A 711 0.31 6.33 -2.95
CA GLY A 711 0.08 5.37 -1.87
C GLY A 711 -0.72 5.96 -0.71
N ASP A 712 -0.20 5.81 0.51
CA ASP A 712 -0.90 6.19 1.75
C ASP A 712 -1.11 7.71 1.86
N ALA A 713 -0.16 8.54 1.42
CA ALA A 713 -0.27 10.00 1.48
C ALA A 713 -1.45 10.53 0.65
N ARG A 714 -1.67 9.95 -0.54
CA ARG A 714 -2.83 10.28 -1.38
C ARG A 714 -4.14 9.88 -0.73
N ILE A 715 -4.19 8.67 -0.18
CA ILE A 715 -5.41 8.18 0.47
C ILE A 715 -5.72 9.04 1.71
N GLU A 716 -4.71 9.41 2.49
CA GLU A 716 -4.85 10.35 3.61
C GLU A 716 -5.43 11.69 3.18
N GLU A 717 -4.91 12.27 2.10
CA GLU A 717 -5.40 13.55 1.58
C GLU A 717 -6.88 13.46 1.17
N ILE A 718 -7.24 12.47 0.36
CA ILE A 718 -8.62 12.24 -0.07
C ILE A 718 -9.54 11.97 1.12
N TYR A 719 -9.06 11.18 2.08
CA TYR A 719 -9.79 10.89 3.29
C TYR A 719 -10.12 12.18 4.07
N CYS A 720 -9.18 13.12 4.11
CA CYS A 720 -9.39 14.44 4.72
C CYS A 720 -10.36 15.32 3.93
N LEU A 721 -10.30 15.29 2.58
CA LEU A 721 -11.22 16.03 1.72
C LEU A 721 -12.68 15.61 1.96
N GLU A 722 -12.95 14.31 1.89
CA GLU A 722 -14.31 13.75 1.97
C GLU A 722 -14.89 13.80 3.40
N THR A 723 -14.06 13.54 4.43
CA THR A 723 -14.56 13.46 5.82
C THR A 723 -14.81 14.83 6.45
N TYR A 724 -14.10 15.86 5.98
CA TYR A 724 -14.09 17.18 6.63
C TYR A 724 -14.44 18.35 5.71
N GLU A 725 -14.83 18.07 4.47
CA GLU A 725 -15.13 19.07 3.43
C GLU A 725 -14.02 20.13 3.30
N ARG A 726 -12.78 19.76 3.63
CA ARG A 726 -11.68 20.72 3.69
C ARG A 726 -11.18 20.97 2.28
N LYS A 727 -11.75 21.99 1.65
CA LYS A 727 -11.40 22.46 0.30
C LYS A 727 -10.03 23.15 0.34
N TYR A 728 -8.95 22.38 0.29
CA TYR A 728 -7.63 22.98 0.09
C TYR A 728 -7.55 23.58 -1.31
N LEU A 729 -7.01 24.79 -1.39
CA LEU A 729 -6.50 25.30 -2.65
C LEU A 729 -5.26 24.46 -3.00
N ARG A 730 -5.26 23.73 -4.11
CA ARG A 730 -4.13 22.84 -4.41
C ARG A 730 -2.98 23.58 -5.07
N PHE A 731 -1.75 23.11 -4.87
CA PHE A 731 -0.54 23.72 -5.45
C PHE A 731 -0.66 23.97 -6.95
N HIS A 732 -1.04 22.95 -7.72
CA HIS A 732 -1.22 23.11 -9.16
C HIS A 732 -2.31 24.13 -9.51
N GLN A 733 -3.42 24.18 -8.77
CA GLN A 733 -4.50 25.15 -8.98
C GLN A 733 -4.06 26.59 -8.66
N LEU A 734 -3.30 26.77 -7.58
CA LEU A 734 -2.65 28.06 -7.27
C LEU A 734 -1.75 28.51 -8.41
N ARG A 735 -0.98 27.59 -8.98
CA ARG A 735 -0.06 27.89 -10.08
C ARG A 735 -0.76 28.08 -11.43
N LEU A 736 -1.92 27.48 -11.64
CA LEU A 736 -2.78 27.85 -12.76
C LEU A 736 -3.29 29.28 -12.61
N ARG A 737 -3.69 29.69 -11.41
CA ARG A 737 -4.10 31.09 -11.17
C ARG A 737 -2.97 32.07 -11.51
N TYR A 738 -1.70 31.72 -11.23
CA TYR A 738 -0.55 32.55 -11.63
C TYR A 738 -0.53 32.86 -13.11
N ILE A 739 -0.82 31.88 -13.95
CA ILE A 739 -0.76 32.02 -15.41
C ILE A 739 -1.97 32.79 -15.92
N LEU A 740 -3.12 32.58 -15.29
CA LEU A 740 -4.36 33.25 -15.69
C LEU A 740 -4.39 34.74 -15.34
N SER A 741 -3.64 35.16 -14.31
CA SER A 741 -3.53 36.56 -13.92
C SER A 741 -2.55 37.38 -14.79
N LEU A 742 -1.83 36.75 -15.72
CA LEU A 742 -0.85 37.45 -16.56
C LEU A 742 -1.49 38.35 -17.62
N PRO A 743 -0.78 39.40 -18.09
CA PRO A 743 -1.15 40.15 -19.29
C PRO A 743 -1.07 39.30 -20.56
N ILE A 744 -1.85 39.66 -21.60
CA ILE A 744 -1.98 38.89 -22.86
C ILE A 744 -0.63 38.65 -23.55
N GLU A 745 0.27 39.64 -23.54
CA GLU A 745 1.58 39.58 -24.19
C GLU A 745 2.45 38.41 -23.69
N TYR A 746 2.39 38.11 -22.38
CA TYR A 746 3.16 37.02 -21.77
C TYR A 746 2.53 35.64 -22.00
N LYS A 747 1.22 35.58 -22.29
CA LYS A 747 0.48 34.32 -22.46
C LYS A 747 0.91 33.57 -23.72
N ALA A 748 1.18 34.29 -24.82
CA ALA A 748 1.60 33.66 -26.08
C ALA A 748 2.98 32.98 -25.97
N ILE A 749 3.92 33.62 -25.26
CA ILE A 749 5.26 33.08 -24.99
C ILE A 749 5.14 31.81 -24.15
N LEU A 750 4.40 31.88 -23.04
CA LEU A 750 4.17 30.74 -22.16
C LEU A 750 3.48 29.57 -22.88
N LEU A 751 2.49 29.84 -23.73
CA LEU A 751 1.80 28.82 -24.50
C LEU A 751 2.78 28.03 -25.39
N THR A 752 3.66 28.74 -26.11
CA THR A 752 4.65 28.13 -27.00
C THR A 752 5.64 27.26 -26.22
N GLU A 753 6.15 27.76 -25.08
CA GLU A 753 7.09 27.02 -24.25
C GLU A 753 6.46 25.79 -23.58
N LEU A 754 5.19 25.87 -23.16
CA LEU A 754 4.45 24.75 -22.58
C LEU A 754 4.19 23.64 -23.62
N LEU A 755 3.86 24.00 -24.86
CA LEU A 755 3.72 23.04 -25.96
C LEU A 755 5.05 22.34 -26.26
N ASN A 756 6.15 23.09 -26.33
CA ASN A 756 7.50 22.53 -26.50
C ASN A 756 7.85 21.54 -25.38
N LYS A 757 7.54 21.87 -24.11
CA LYS A 757 7.77 20.95 -22.97
C LYS A 757 6.93 19.68 -23.09
N LEU A 758 5.68 19.78 -23.53
CA LEU A 758 4.80 18.63 -23.71
C LEU A 758 5.31 17.67 -24.82
N GLU A 759 5.86 18.23 -25.90
CA GLU A 759 6.50 17.45 -26.96
C GLU A 759 7.75 16.73 -26.46
N VAL A 760 8.63 17.44 -25.73
CA VAL A 760 9.84 16.85 -25.11
C VAL A 760 9.49 15.74 -24.13
N LEU A 761 8.44 15.90 -23.31
CA LEU A 761 7.96 14.85 -22.42
C LEU A 761 7.45 13.62 -23.19
N SER A 762 6.82 13.85 -24.33
CA SER A 762 6.27 12.79 -25.18
C SER A 762 7.34 12.02 -25.95
N SER A 763 8.47 12.64 -26.27
CA SER A 763 9.61 11.98 -26.92
C SER A 763 10.52 11.25 -25.92
N LYS A 764 10.76 11.81 -24.73
CA LYS A 764 11.68 11.24 -23.71
C LYS A 764 11.21 9.90 -23.15
N LYS A 765 9.91 9.75 -22.89
CA LYS A 765 9.29 8.50 -22.41
C LYS A 765 7.97 8.26 -23.15
N PRO A 766 8.01 7.55 -24.29
CA PRO A 766 6.80 7.29 -25.05
C PRO A 766 5.82 6.44 -24.23
N ARG A 767 6.28 5.34 -23.60
CA ARG A 767 5.42 4.49 -22.77
C ARG A 767 5.47 4.90 -21.30
N TYR A 768 4.33 5.32 -20.76
CA TYR A 768 4.18 5.67 -19.35
C TYR A 768 2.89 5.07 -18.76
N PHE A 769 2.91 4.79 -17.46
CA PHE A 769 1.78 4.21 -16.75
C PHE A 769 0.75 5.27 -16.38
N GLU A 770 -0.50 4.84 -16.27
CA GLU A 770 -1.56 5.69 -15.75
C GLU A 770 -1.21 6.20 -14.34
N ASN A 771 -1.43 7.49 -14.15
CA ASN A 771 -1.18 8.27 -12.92
C ASN A 771 0.29 8.32 -12.50
N SER A 772 1.23 7.94 -13.37
CA SER A 772 2.66 8.18 -13.15
C SER A 772 2.98 9.68 -13.08
N ILE A 773 4.20 10.00 -12.67
CA ILE A 773 4.71 11.38 -12.63
C ILE A 773 4.58 12.02 -14.01
N GLU A 774 5.00 11.32 -15.07
CA GLU A 774 4.90 11.80 -16.44
C GLU A 774 3.45 12.02 -16.87
N HIS A 775 2.54 11.12 -16.47
CA HIS A 775 1.12 11.27 -16.77
C HIS A 775 0.54 12.55 -16.18
N ARG A 776 0.85 12.81 -14.91
CA ARG A 776 0.35 13.97 -14.16
C ARG A 776 0.97 15.27 -14.65
N MET A 777 2.26 15.28 -14.97
CA MET A 777 2.89 16.44 -15.61
C MET A 777 2.19 16.82 -16.92
N LYS A 778 1.84 15.83 -17.76
CA LYS A 778 1.06 16.07 -18.98
C LYS A 778 -0.33 16.64 -18.68
N MET A 779 -1.05 16.09 -17.69
CA MET A 779 -2.34 16.64 -17.25
C MET A 779 -2.23 18.11 -16.84
N ARG A 780 -1.23 18.45 -16.01
CA ARG A 780 -1.01 19.80 -15.49
C ARG A 780 -0.67 20.81 -16.59
N ILE A 781 0.21 20.43 -17.52
CA ILE A 781 0.55 21.26 -18.69
C ILE A 781 -0.68 21.47 -19.57
N LEU A 782 -1.45 20.41 -19.89
CA LEU A 782 -2.67 20.54 -20.69
C LEU A 782 -3.68 21.48 -20.04
N ASN A 783 -3.86 21.40 -18.71
CA ASN A 783 -4.75 22.30 -17.99
C ASN A 783 -4.35 23.78 -18.17
N ALA A 784 -3.05 24.08 -18.09
CA ALA A 784 -2.53 25.42 -18.32
C ALA A 784 -2.73 25.88 -19.76
N VAL A 785 -2.39 25.03 -20.74
CA VAL A 785 -2.56 25.29 -22.17
C VAL A 785 -4.02 25.61 -22.51
N ILE A 786 -4.95 24.82 -22.00
CA ILE A 786 -6.39 25.01 -22.20
C ILE A 786 -6.87 26.32 -21.61
N SER A 787 -6.46 26.60 -20.38
CA SER A 787 -6.88 27.81 -19.68
C SER A 787 -6.37 29.07 -20.40
N LEU A 788 -5.18 29.01 -20.99
CA LEU A 788 -4.62 30.09 -21.83
C LEU A 788 -5.39 30.27 -23.16
N ILE A 789 -5.72 29.16 -23.84
CA ILE A 789 -6.45 29.17 -25.12
C ILE A 789 -7.88 29.69 -24.97
N ILE A 790 -8.56 29.36 -23.87
CA ILE A 790 -9.95 29.80 -23.65
C ILE A 790 -10.01 31.30 -23.41
N GLN A 791 -9.03 31.88 -22.71
CA GLN A 791 -9.00 33.31 -22.44
C GLN A 791 -8.65 34.16 -23.67
N SER A 792 -8.02 33.56 -24.69
CA SER A 792 -7.70 34.24 -25.95
C SER A 792 -8.77 34.05 -27.03
N ASP A 793 -9.98 33.59 -26.66
CA ASP A 793 -11.11 33.32 -27.57
C ASP A 793 -10.78 32.42 -28.79
N GLY A 794 -9.69 31.66 -28.72
CA GLY A 794 -9.20 30.86 -29.84
C GLY A 794 -8.51 31.65 -30.95
N GLU A 795 -8.17 32.92 -30.73
CA GLU A 795 -7.38 33.74 -31.68
C GLU A 795 -5.96 33.18 -31.87
N CYS A 796 -5.44 32.45 -30.88
CA CYS A 796 -4.28 31.60 -31.04
C CYS A 796 -4.70 30.31 -31.76
N GLY A 797 -4.78 30.38 -33.10
CA GLY A 797 -5.24 29.27 -33.93
C GLY A 797 -4.52 27.94 -33.63
N CYS A 798 -5.20 26.82 -33.90
CA CYS A 798 -4.62 25.48 -33.74
C CYS A 798 -3.26 25.37 -34.45
N SER A 799 -2.16 25.24 -33.70
CA SER A 799 -0.87 24.90 -34.30
C SER A 799 -0.89 23.44 -34.77
N GLU A 800 -0.11 23.14 -35.82
CA GLU A 800 0.12 21.78 -36.31
C GLU A 800 0.66 20.87 -35.18
N ASP A 801 1.32 21.46 -34.17
CA ASP A 801 1.88 20.78 -33.01
C ASP A 801 0.79 20.16 -32.12
N ILE A 802 -0.31 20.86 -31.84
CA ILE A 802 -1.42 20.32 -31.01
C ILE A 802 -2.09 19.14 -31.74
N LEU A 803 -2.23 19.23 -33.06
CA LEU A 803 -2.73 18.14 -33.90
C LEU A 803 -1.79 16.92 -33.88
N ASN A 804 -0.48 17.13 -33.95
CA ASN A 804 0.51 16.07 -33.85
C ASN A 804 0.52 15.41 -32.46
N LEU A 805 0.31 16.20 -31.40
CA LEU A 805 0.17 15.72 -30.03
C LEU A 805 -1.07 14.83 -29.84
N LEU A 806 -2.22 15.19 -30.43
CA LEU A 806 -3.43 14.36 -30.43
C LEU A 806 -3.17 12.99 -31.05
N LEU A 807 -2.41 12.96 -32.14
CA LEU A 807 -2.10 11.74 -32.88
C LEU A 807 -1.00 10.89 -32.23
N ASN A 808 -0.46 11.26 -31.07
CA ASN A 808 0.51 10.40 -30.40
C ASN A 808 -0.14 9.13 -29.81
N HIS A 809 0.25 7.96 -30.32
CA HIS A 809 -0.31 6.66 -29.91
C HIS A 809 -0.09 6.30 -28.44
N ASN A 810 0.90 6.92 -27.78
CA ASN A 810 1.22 6.56 -26.41
C ASN A 810 0.45 7.38 -25.36
N ASN A 811 -0.48 8.24 -25.79
CA ASN A 811 -1.29 9.01 -24.84
C ASN A 811 -2.30 8.12 -24.12
N GLN A 812 -2.45 8.34 -22.81
CA GLN A 812 -3.52 7.74 -22.01
C GLN A 812 -4.87 8.36 -22.38
N LEU A 813 -5.97 7.61 -22.20
CA LEU A 813 -7.31 7.98 -22.69
C LEU A 813 -7.80 9.35 -22.21
N ASN A 814 -7.52 9.70 -20.95
CA ASN A 814 -7.85 11.00 -20.38
C ASN A 814 -7.15 12.15 -21.11
N ILE A 815 -5.85 12.04 -21.42
CA ILE A 815 -5.10 13.04 -22.19
C ILE A 815 -5.66 13.12 -23.61
N THR A 816 -5.94 11.97 -24.23
CA THR A 816 -6.53 11.93 -25.56
C THR A 816 -7.88 12.64 -25.60
N TYR A 817 -8.77 12.41 -24.64
CA TYR A 817 -10.09 13.08 -24.60
C TYR A 817 -9.97 14.59 -24.42
N ILE A 818 -9.02 15.04 -23.59
CA ILE A 818 -8.73 16.45 -23.42
C ILE A 818 -8.25 17.07 -24.75
N LEU A 819 -7.33 16.39 -25.45
CA LEU A 819 -6.81 16.85 -26.75
C LEU A 819 -7.88 16.82 -27.86
N GLU A 820 -8.75 15.79 -27.90
CA GLU A 820 -9.86 15.68 -28.86
C GLU A 820 -10.77 16.91 -28.76
N LEU A 821 -11.11 17.33 -27.54
CA LEU A 821 -11.94 18.50 -27.27
C LEU A 821 -11.18 19.82 -27.54
N LEU A 822 -9.92 19.91 -27.11
CA LEU A 822 -9.10 21.12 -27.30
C LEU A 822 -8.89 21.43 -28.77
N VAL A 823 -8.48 20.44 -29.56
CA VAL A 823 -8.27 20.60 -31.00
C VAL A 823 -9.58 21.02 -31.68
N ALA A 824 -10.70 20.39 -31.31
CA ALA A 824 -12.00 20.77 -31.85
C ALA A 824 -12.39 22.23 -31.54
N LYS A 825 -11.90 22.81 -30.44
CA LYS A 825 -12.13 24.22 -30.10
C LYS A 825 -11.18 25.17 -30.84
N CYS A 826 -9.92 24.77 -31.07
CA CYS A 826 -8.88 25.62 -31.67
C CYS A 826 -8.92 25.70 -33.20
N ILE A 827 -9.63 24.79 -33.88
CA ILE A 827 -9.67 24.77 -35.35
C ILE A 827 -10.42 25.99 -35.89
N ALA A 828 -9.71 26.81 -36.66
CA ALA A 828 -10.24 28.01 -37.28
C ALA A 828 -10.94 27.77 -38.63
N ASN A 829 -10.64 26.68 -39.34
CA ASN A 829 -11.16 26.39 -40.69
C ASN A 829 -11.52 24.91 -40.88
N ASP A 830 -12.67 24.67 -41.53
CA ASP A 830 -13.20 23.38 -41.96
C ASP A 830 -12.21 22.54 -42.79
N ASP A 831 -11.36 23.20 -43.59
CA ASP A 831 -10.42 22.53 -44.50
C ASP A 831 -9.43 21.60 -43.80
N ILE A 832 -8.99 21.95 -42.59
CA ILE A 832 -8.05 21.14 -41.79
C ILE A 832 -8.70 19.80 -41.42
N ILE A 833 -9.98 19.84 -41.04
CA ILE A 833 -10.74 18.66 -40.66
C ILE A 833 -10.97 17.77 -41.88
N ILE A 834 -11.36 18.36 -43.00
CA ILE A 834 -11.61 17.63 -44.25
C ILE A 834 -10.31 16.96 -44.74
N LYS A 835 -9.17 17.66 -44.66
CA LYS A 835 -7.85 17.11 -44.99
C LYS A 835 -7.51 15.89 -44.13
N LYS A 836 -7.70 15.98 -42.80
CA LYS A 836 -7.47 14.85 -41.89
C LYS A 836 -8.44 13.70 -42.13
N LEU A 837 -9.72 13.99 -42.41
CA LEU A 837 -10.74 12.99 -42.78
C LEU A 837 -10.37 12.22 -44.05
N ASN A 838 -9.81 12.89 -45.06
CA ASN A 838 -9.32 12.23 -46.28
C ASN A 838 -8.15 11.27 -46.00
N ASP A 839 -7.32 11.61 -45.01
CA ASP A 839 -6.14 10.83 -44.63
C ASP A 839 -6.39 9.82 -43.49
N VAL A 840 -7.64 9.64 -43.02
CA VAL A 840 -7.98 8.77 -41.87
C VAL A 840 -7.43 7.35 -42.01
N ASN A 841 -7.46 6.79 -43.22
CA ASN A 841 -6.99 5.44 -43.49
C ASN A 841 -5.48 5.26 -43.29
N LYS A 842 -4.68 6.34 -43.22
CA LYS A 842 -3.23 6.30 -42.96
C LYS A 842 -2.90 6.10 -41.46
N TYR A 843 -3.89 6.28 -40.58
CA TYR A 843 -3.72 6.28 -39.13
C TYR A 843 -4.14 4.94 -38.50
N THR A 844 -3.67 4.64 -37.28
CA THR A 844 -4.08 3.42 -36.54
C THR A 844 -5.53 3.50 -36.09
N PRO A 845 -6.19 2.37 -35.78
CA PRO A 845 -7.61 2.37 -35.36
C PRO A 845 -7.90 3.31 -34.17
N SER A 846 -7.01 3.38 -33.18
CA SER A 846 -7.13 4.29 -32.04
C SER A 846 -7.10 5.77 -32.46
N GLN A 847 -6.19 6.16 -33.36
CA GLN A 847 -6.12 7.51 -33.91
C GLN A 847 -7.32 7.82 -34.79
N GLN A 848 -7.79 6.86 -35.60
CA GLN A 848 -8.99 7.02 -36.41
C GLN A 848 -10.19 7.37 -35.53
N VAL A 849 -10.38 6.65 -34.42
CA VAL A 849 -11.43 6.95 -33.43
C VAL A 849 -11.27 8.37 -32.87
N SER A 850 -10.06 8.81 -32.55
CA SER A 850 -9.82 10.18 -32.07
C SER A 850 -10.09 11.27 -33.11
N ILE A 851 -9.75 11.04 -34.38
CA ILE A 851 -10.09 11.95 -35.48
C ILE A 851 -11.62 12.02 -35.63
N ILE A 852 -12.31 10.89 -35.61
CA ILE A 852 -13.78 10.81 -35.69
C ILE A 852 -14.42 11.55 -34.49
N SER A 853 -13.85 11.40 -33.29
CA SER A 853 -14.31 12.08 -32.07
C SER A 853 -14.12 13.60 -32.14
N MET A 854 -12.96 14.05 -32.61
CA MET A 854 -12.65 15.46 -32.85
C MET A 854 -13.63 16.09 -33.85
N VAL A 855 -13.94 15.40 -34.96
CA VAL A 855 -14.92 15.85 -35.96
C VAL A 855 -16.30 16.01 -35.33
N TYR A 856 -16.72 15.04 -34.51
CA TYR A 856 -17.99 15.13 -33.80
C TYR A 856 -18.01 16.31 -32.81
N CYS A 857 -16.96 16.49 -32.01
CA CYS A 857 -16.85 17.62 -31.08
C CYS A 857 -16.94 18.95 -31.83
N TYR A 858 -16.23 19.09 -32.96
CA TYR A 858 -16.27 20.29 -33.79
C TYR A 858 -17.68 20.57 -34.33
N ALA A 859 -18.34 19.53 -34.87
CA ALA A 859 -19.69 19.64 -35.40
C ALA A 859 -20.71 20.08 -34.33
N VAL A 860 -20.55 19.64 -33.08
CA VAL A 860 -21.43 20.02 -31.96
C VAL A 860 -21.12 21.42 -31.42
N LEU A 861 -19.84 21.80 -31.31
CA LEU A 861 -19.45 23.11 -30.78
C LEU A 861 -19.76 24.27 -31.75
N ASN A 862 -19.70 24.03 -33.06
CA ASN A 862 -19.89 25.05 -34.10
C ASN A 862 -21.22 24.91 -34.87
N ARG A 863 -22.24 24.28 -34.29
CA ARG A 863 -23.55 24.02 -34.95
C ARG A 863 -24.16 25.22 -35.66
N THR A 864 -24.03 26.42 -35.09
CA THR A 864 -24.62 27.65 -35.63
C THR A 864 -23.81 28.28 -36.76
N LYS A 865 -22.53 27.91 -36.92
CA LYS A 865 -21.59 28.49 -37.91
C LYS A 865 -21.38 27.60 -39.13
N LEU A 866 -21.68 26.30 -39.03
CA LEU A 866 -21.40 25.32 -40.08
C LEU A 866 -22.42 25.38 -41.22
N SER A 867 -21.94 25.23 -42.45
CA SER A 867 -22.80 25.12 -43.63
C SER A 867 -23.58 23.79 -43.61
N LYS A 868 -24.79 23.78 -44.20
CA LYS A 868 -25.59 22.55 -44.34
C LYS A 868 -24.87 21.47 -45.18
N ASP A 869 -23.95 21.87 -46.07
CA ASP A 869 -23.19 20.96 -46.92
C ASP A 869 -22.06 20.24 -46.19
N TYR A 870 -21.47 20.86 -45.16
CA TYR A 870 -20.38 20.27 -44.37
C TYR A 870 -20.77 18.91 -43.78
N GLN A 871 -22.01 18.77 -43.32
CA GLN A 871 -22.50 17.53 -42.72
C GLN A 871 -22.61 16.39 -43.73
N ASN A 872 -23.12 16.68 -44.94
CA ASN A 872 -23.19 15.70 -46.02
C ASN A 872 -21.78 15.24 -46.43
N ILE A 873 -20.81 16.15 -46.45
CA ILE A 873 -19.40 15.83 -46.71
C ILE A 873 -18.86 14.89 -45.61
N VAL A 874 -19.07 15.21 -44.34
CA VAL A 874 -18.60 14.38 -43.21
C VAL A 874 -19.25 13.00 -43.23
N ILE A 875 -20.57 12.90 -43.41
CA ILE A 875 -21.28 11.61 -43.48
C ILE A 875 -20.75 10.76 -44.63
N ASN A 876 -20.60 11.34 -45.83
CA ASN A 876 -20.07 10.62 -46.99
C ASN A 876 -18.63 10.12 -46.77
N LYS A 877 -17.83 10.83 -45.97
CA LYS A 877 -16.46 10.44 -45.63
C LYS A 877 -16.37 9.42 -44.50
N LEU A 878 -17.31 9.43 -43.55
CA LEU A 878 -17.39 8.45 -42.46
C LEU A 878 -18.04 7.13 -42.89
N LEU A 879 -18.93 7.15 -43.88
CA LEU A 879 -19.68 5.97 -44.33
C LEU A 879 -18.77 4.78 -44.69
N PRO A 880 -17.66 4.92 -45.42
CA PRO A 880 -16.74 3.80 -45.69
C PRO A 880 -16.15 3.17 -44.42
N LEU A 881 -15.95 3.96 -43.36
CA LEU A 881 -15.39 3.48 -42.09
C LEU A 881 -16.39 2.62 -41.31
N THR A 882 -17.70 2.76 -41.57
CA THR A 882 -18.76 1.95 -40.96
C THR A 882 -18.75 0.49 -41.40
N MET A 883 -17.94 0.14 -42.40
CA MET A 883 -17.75 -1.23 -42.89
C MET A 883 -16.28 -1.68 -42.79
N GLY A 884 -15.43 -0.92 -42.11
CA GLY A 884 -13.99 -1.20 -41.99
C GLY A 884 -13.68 -2.47 -41.18
N PRO A 885 -12.48 -3.06 -41.33
CA PRO A 885 -12.12 -4.34 -40.70
C PRO A 885 -12.01 -4.25 -39.17
N HIS A 886 -11.69 -3.08 -38.60
CA HIS A 886 -11.55 -2.90 -37.16
C HIS A 886 -12.87 -2.54 -36.47
N PHE A 887 -13.28 -3.37 -35.51
CA PHE A 887 -14.56 -3.22 -34.79
C PHE A 887 -14.72 -1.85 -34.12
N GLN A 888 -13.70 -1.35 -33.41
CA GLN A 888 -13.80 -0.07 -32.68
C GLN A 888 -14.05 1.13 -33.61
N THR A 889 -13.27 1.26 -34.69
CA THR A 889 -13.46 2.33 -35.68
C THR A 889 -14.84 2.22 -36.32
N ARG A 890 -15.25 0.99 -36.68
CA ARG A 890 -16.53 0.70 -37.32
C ARG A 890 -17.71 1.12 -36.45
N SER A 891 -17.78 0.61 -35.24
CA SER A 891 -18.86 0.87 -34.29
C SER A 891 -18.93 2.35 -33.91
N TYR A 892 -17.77 3.00 -33.74
CA TYR A 892 -17.73 4.42 -33.41
C TYR A 892 -18.15 5.32 -34.59
N ALA A 893 -17.73 5.01 -35.82
CA ALA A 893 -18.17 5.73 -37.02
C ALA A 893 -19.70 5.61 -37.22
N GLN A 894 -20.26 4.42 -37.04
CA GLN A 894 -21.70 4.18 -37.08
C GLN A 894 -22.44 5.04 -36.04
N LEU A 895 -21.94 5.04 -34.80
CA LEU A 895 -22.53 5.78 -33.70
C LEU A 895 -22.45 7.31 -33.88
N ILE A 896 -21.35 7.84 -34.42
CA ILE A 896 -21.25 9.27 -34.73
C ILE A 896 -22.25 9.67 -35.82
N ILE A 897 -22.38 8.89 -36.90
CA ILE A 897 -23.38 9.15 -37.95
C ILE A 897 -24.79 9.13 -37.34
N TYR A 898 -25.11 8.12 -36.52
CA TYR A 898 -26.40 8.03 -35.83
C TYR A 898 -26.68 9.29 -34.97
N LYS A 899 -25.70 9.78 -34.22
CA LYS A 899 -25.85 10.98 -33.37
C LYS A 899 -25.94 12.28 -34.17
N ILE A 900 -25.18 12.42 -35.25
CA ILE A 900 -25.29 13.60 -36.13
C ILE A 900 -26.71 13.67 -36.72
N LEU A 901 -27.27 12.54 -37.17
CA LEU A 901 -28.62 12.45 -37.72
C LEU A 901 -29.73 12.67 -36.66
N GLU A 902 -29.51 12.21 -35.42
CA GLU A 902 -30.47 12.40 -34.31
C GLU A 902 -30.67 13.88 -33.92
N ASN A 903 -29.60 14.67 -33.88
CA ASN A 903 -29.65 16.07 -33.47
C ASN A 903 -30.53 16.96 -34.38
N HIS A 904 -30.88 16.51 -35.59
CA HIS A 904 -31.66 17.24 -36.59
C HIS A 904 -33.16 16.92 -36.61
N LYS A 905 -33.64 16.02 -35.74
CA LYS A 905 -35.09 15.76 -35.61
C LYS A 905 -35.88 16.97 -35.07
N CYS A 906 -35.21 18.00 -34.55
CA CYS A 906 -35.84 19.18 -33.97
C CYS A 906 -36.08 20.33 -34.98
N ASP A 907 -35.45 20.32 -36.16
CA ASP A 907 -35.68 21.31 -37.23
C ASP A 907 -36.59 20.67 -38.29
N ALA A 908 -37.89 20.72 -38.06
CA ALA A 908 -38.90 19.84 -38.66
C ALA A 908 -39.10 19.91 -40.19
N ASP A 909 -38.41 20.78 -40.95
CA ASP A 909 -38.79 21.07 -42.34
C ASP A 909 -37.77 20.65 -43.43
N THR A 910 -36.64 20.00 -43.10
CA THR A 910 -35.64 19.60 -44.14
C THR A 910 -34.94 18.26 -43.92
N LEU A 911 -35.65 17.18 -43.60
CA LEU A 911 -35.07 15.83 -43.61
C LEU A 911 -35.34 15.13 -44.95
N HIS A 912 -34.26 14.83 -45.71
CA HIS A 912 -34.37 13.97 -46.89
C HIS A 912 -34.70 12.53 -46.47
N PRO A 913 -35.61 11.80 -47.16
CA PRO A 913 -36.02 10.42 -46.82
C PRO A 913 -34.84 9.44 -46.66
N ASN A 914 -33.76 9.66 -47.39
CA ASN A 914 -32.57 8.81 -47.38
C ASN A 914 -31.78 8.87 -46.06
N GLN A 915 -31.85 9.99 -45.32
CA GLN A 915 -31.12 10.17 -44.06
C GLN A 915 -31.81 9.43 -42.90
N TYR A 916 -33.14 9.41 -42.88
CA TYR A 916 -33.92 8.66 -41.89
C TYR A 916 -33.68 7.14 -42.05
N ASN A 917 -33.75 6.64 -43.29
CA ASN A 917 -33.49 5.22 -43.59
C ASN A 917 -32.08 4.79 -43.18
N LEU A 918 -31.07 5.66 -43.36
CA LEU A 918 -29.70 5.39 -42.93
C LEU A 918 -29.58 5.29 -41.41
N GLN A 919 -30.27 6.17 -40.67
CA GLN A 919 -30.27 6.14 -39.20
C GLN A 919 -30.90 4.85 -38.68
N GLU A 920 -32.03 4.43 -39.24
CA GLU A 920 -32.72 3.20 -38.85
C GLU A 920 -31.89 1.94 -39.18
N ALA A 921 -31.25 1.92 -40.36
CA ALA A 921 -30.35 0.84 -40.75
C ALA A 921 -29.15 0.72 -39.81
N ILE A 922 -28.55 1.84 -39.41
CA ILE A 922 -27.45 1.85 -38.42
C ILE A 922 -27.95 1.42 -37.04
N GLY A 923 -29.11 1.92 -36.60
CA GLY A 923 -29.73 1.50 -35.34
C GLY A 923 -29.99 0.00 -35.28
N SER A 924 -30.48 -0.58 -36.38
CA SER A 924 -30.68 -2.02 -36.52
C SER A 924 -29.36 -2.81 -36.57
N ALA A 925 -28.30 -2.25 -37.18
CA ALA A 925 -26.98 -2.89 -37.25
C ALA A 925 -26.27 -2.95 -35.89
N ILE A 926 -26.46 -1.93 -35.05
CA ILE A 926 -25.91 -1.88 -33.69
C ILE A 926 -26.77 -2.73 -32.71
N GLY A 927 -28.08 -2.81 -32.94
CA GLY A 927 -28.98 -3.70 -32.21
C GLY A 927 -29.08 -3.38 -30.71
N SER A 928 -29.09 -4.42 -29.88
CA SER A 928 -29.28 -4.31 -28.41
C SER A 928 -28.16 -3.55 -27.68
N GLN A 929 -26.98 -3.39 -28.30
CA GLN A 929 -25.84 -2.68 -27.73
C GLN A 929 -25.93 -1.15 -27.90
N LEU A 930 -26.93 -0.65 -28.63
CA LEU A 930 -27.05 0.79 -28.93
C LEU A 930 -27.07 1.64 -27.67
N ASN A 931 -27.86 1.26 -26.65
CA ASN A 931 -27.94 1.99 -25.39
C ASN A 931 -26.60 2.01 -24.62
N GLU A 932 -25.78 0.96 -24.73
CA GLU A 932 -24.46 0.92 -24.11
C GLU A 932 -23.45 1.79 -24.86
N PHE A 933 -23.53 1.81 -26.19
CA PHE A 933 -22.68 2.67 -27.02
C PHE A 933 -23.06 4.15 -26.93
N LEU A 934 -24.35 4.51 -26.85
CA LEU A 934 -24.81 5.90 -26.68
C LEU A 934 -24.29 6.56 -25.39
N ASN A 935 -23.92 5.76 -24.38
CA ASN A 935 -23.31 6.21 -23.14
C ASN A 935 -21.77 6.34 -23.23
N ASP A 936 -21.18 6.41 -24.42
CA ASP A 936 -19.75 6.66 -24.56
C ASP A 936 -19.34 8.05 -24.05
N VAL A 937 -18.24 8.12 -23.29
CA VAL A 937 -17.73 9.38 -22.74
C VAL A 937 -17.35 10.35 -23.87
N ARG A 938 -16.86 9.84 -25.00
CA ARG A 938 -16.50 10.70 -26.13
C ARG A 938 -17.70 11.49 -26.70
N LEU A 939 -18.91 10.92 -26.64
CA LEU A 939 -20.13 11.62 -27.04
C LEU A 939 -20.52 12.75 -26.09
N LEU A 940 -20.10 12.65 -24.82
CA LEU A 940 -20.39 13.63 -23.78
C LEU A 940 -19.41 14.82 -23.81
N LEU A 941 -18.21 14.66 -24.40
CA LEU A 941 -17.16 15.69 -24.41
C LEU A 941 -17.66 17.09 -24.81
N PRO A 942 -18.33 17.31 -25.95
CA PRO A 942 -18.76 18.65 -26.33
C PRO A 942 -19.86 19.19 -25.38
N TYR A 943 -20.70 18.33 -24.82
CA TYR A 943 -21.74 18.73 -23.87
C TYR A 943 -21.19 19.06 -22.49
N ILE A 944 -20.12 18.39 -22.04
CA ILE A 944 -19.41 18.72 -20.79
C ILE A 944 -18.84 20.15 -20.91
N TYR A 945 -18.27 20.49 -22.08
CA TYR A 945 -17.79 21.84 -22.36
C TYR A 945 -18.92 22.87 -22.40
N LEU A 946 -20.00 22.59 -23.14
CA LEU A 946 -21.14 23.52 -23.26
C LEU A 946 -21.88 23.74 -21.93
N ALA A 947 -21.91 22.74 -21.06
CA ALA A 947 -22.57 22.83 -19.76
C ALA A 947 -21.80 23.71 -18.76
N ASP A 948 -20.47 23.72 -18.83
CA ASP A 948 -19.62 24.53 -17.95
C ASP A 948 -18.27 24.83 -18.60
N THR A 949 -18.18 25.95 -19.31
CA THR A 949 -16.96 26.36 -20.02
C THR A 949 -15.79 26.66 -19.09
N LYS A 950 -16.03 26.95 -17.81
CA LYS A 950 -15.00 27.29 -16.83
C LYS A 950 -14.39 26.05 -16.19
N HIS A 951 -15.21 25.04 -15.90
CA HIS A 951 -14.76 23.85 -15.15
C HIS A 951 -14.87 22.52 -15.91
N PHE A 952 -15.09 22.53 -17.24
CA PHE A 952 -15.15 21.29 -18.02
C PHE A 952 -13.89 20.42 -17.91
N PHE A 953 -12.69 21.00 -17.75
CA PHE A 953 -11.45 20.24 -17.57
C PHE A 953 -11.51 19.41 -16.30
N ASP A 954 -11.90 20.03 -15.17
CA ASP A 954 -12.05 19.35 -13.89
C ASP A 954 -13.12 18.24 -13.97
N ASN A 955 -14.24 18.52 -14.64
CA ASN A 955 -15.31 17.54 -14.88
C ASN A 955 -14.80 16.33 -15.69
N LEU A 956 -14.02 16.57 -16.75
CA LEU A 956 -13.44 15.52 -17.58
C LEU A 956 -12.41 14.68 -16.82
N MET A 957 -11.57 15.33 -16.01
CA MET A 957 -10.61 14.66 -15.13
C MET A 957 -11.31 13.75 -14.12
N PHE A 958 -12.42 14.22 -13.52
CA PHE A 958 -13.24 13.40 -12.63
C PHE A 958 -13.84 12.17 -13.35
N ILE A 959 -14.44 12.36 -14.54
CA ILE A 959 -15.06 11.27 -15.32
C ILE A 959 -14.03 10.21 -15.72
N THR A 960 -12.83 10.65 -16.11
CA THR A 960 -11.76 9.78 -16.60
C THR A 960 -10.93 9.13 -15.49
N MET A 961 -11.37 9.23 -14.23
CA MET A 961 -10.70 8.67 -13.05
C MET A 961 -9.30 9.22 -12.80
N ALA A 962 -9.07 10.49 -13.15
CA ALA A 962 -7.87 11.17 -12.74
C ALA A 962 -7.75 11.18 -11.19
N PRO A 963 -6.53 11.32 -10.67
CA PRO A 963 -6.34 11.49 -9.24
C PRO A 963 -7.05 12.73 -8.71
N ALA A 964 -7.69 12.60 -7.54
CA ALA A 964 -8.42 13.67 -6.90
C ALA A 964 -7.62 14.95 -6.86
N ASP A 965 -6.31 14.87 -6.58
CA ASP A 965 -5.35 15.97 -6.50
C ASP A 965 -5.17 16.78 -7.79
N GLU A 966 -5.63 16.29 -8.95
CA GLU A 966 -5.48 16.97 -10.25
C GLU A 966 -6.71 17.80 -10.69
N TYR A 967 -7.86 17.74 -9.98
CA TYR A 967 -9.08 18.51 -10.33
C TYR A 967 -9.81 19.15 -9.14
N MET A 968 -10.56 20.23 -9.34
CA MET A 968 -11.26 20.96 -8.26
C MET A 968 -12.26 20.10 -7.46
N SER A 969 -12.17 20.14 -6.12
CA SER A 969 -13.04 19.38 -5.20
C SER A 969 -14.48 19.93 -5.07
N ASN A 970 -14.77 21.09 -5.66
CA ASN A 970 -16.06 21.79 -5.49
C ASN A 970 -17.07 21.48 -6.59
N LEU A 971 -16.78 20.51 -7.46
CA LEU A 971 -17.70 20.12 -8.51
C LEU A 971 -18.87 19.33 -7.91
N ASP A 972 -20.06 19.50 -8.49
CA ASP A 972 -21.20 18.63 -8.19
C ASP A 972 -20.96 17.25 -8.84
N PHE A 973 -20.13 16.44 -8.19
CA PHE A 973 -19.70 15.14 -8.67
C PHE A 973 -20.87 14.18 -8.93
N ARG A 974 -22.01 14.38 -8.25
CA ARG A 974 -23.24 13.61 -8.47
C ARG A 974 -23.76 13.72 -9.90
N LYS A 975 -23.54 14.87 -10.56
CA LYS A 975 -23.95 15.09 -11.96
C LYS A 975 -23.29 14.12 -12.94
N TYR A 976 -22.03 13.74 -12.70
CA TYR A 976 -21.22 12.94 -13.63
C TYR A 976 -20.82 11.56 -13.09
N GLU A 977 -21.32 11.18 -11.91
CA GLU A 977 -21.02 9.92 -11.25
C GLU A 977 -21.41 8.70 -12.12
N THR A 978 -22.58 8.76 -12.76
CA THR A 978 -23.03 7.74 -13.71
C THR A 978 -22.05 7.60 -14.89
N SER A 979 -21.61 8.71 -15.48
CA SER A 979 -20.64 8.72 -16.58
C SER A 979 -19.28 8.15 -16.16
N ARG A 980 -18.82 8.47 -14.94
CA ARG A 980 -17.59 7.92 -14.35
C ARG A 980 -17.70 6.41 -14.15
N HIS A 981 -18.84 5.91 -13.66
CA HIS A 981 -19.08 4.47 -13.52
C HIS A 981 -19.06 3.75 -14.88
N ILE A 982 -19.70 4.32 -15.90
CA ILE A 982 -19.73 3.74 -17.25
C ILE A 982 -18.33 3.69 -17.85
N PHE A 983 -17.55 4.77 -17.72
CA PHE A 983 -16.14 4.80 -18.13
C PHE A 983 -15.33 3.68 -17.45
N SER A 984 -15.48 3.55 -16.13
CA SER A 984 -14.78 2.51 -15.36
C SER A 984 -15.13 1.09 -15.81
N LYS A 985 -16.41 0.84 -16.15
CA LYS A 985 -16.89 -0.46 -16.64
C LYS A 985 -16.31 -0.78 -18.02
N LYS A 986 -16.41 0.16 -18.98
CA LYS A 986 -15.85 0.01 -20.34
C LYS A 986 -14.35 -0.25 -20.29
N LYS A 987 -13.61 0.52 -19.48
CA LYS A 987 -12.16 0.36 -19.31
C LYS A 987 -11.78 -1.05 -18.83
N ARG A 988 -12.53 -1.62 -17.88
CA ARG A 988 -12.32 -3.00 -17.40
C ARG A 988 -12.62 -4.05 -18.48
N SER A 989 -13.62 -3.83 -19.32
CA SER A 989 -13.93 -4.72 -20.46
C SER A 989 -12.80 -4.71 -21.49
N PHE A 990 -12.28 -3.54 -21.87
CA PHE A 990 -11.14 -3.42 -22.78
C PHE A 990 -9.87 -4.08 -22.24
N MET A 991 -9.59 -3.99 -20.93
CA MET A 991 -8.45 -4.67 -20.32
C MET A 991 -8.61 -6.20 -20.26
N LYS A 992 -9.83 -6.72 -20.16
CA LYS A 992 -10.11 -8.17 -20.21
C LYS A 992 -9.92 -8.74 -21.62
N GLU A 993 -10.24 -7.96 -22.66
CA GLU A 993 -10.03 -8.36 -24.06
C GLU A 993 -8.54 -8.44 -24.45
N LEU A 994 -7.65 -7.67 -23.80
CA LEU A 994 -6.20 -7.78 -24.00
C LEU A 994 -5.56 -9.00 -23.31
N HIS A 995 -6.28 -9.71 -22.43
CA HIS A 995 -5.74 -10.79 -21.59
C HIS A 995 -6.49 -12.12 -21.70
N THR A 996 -7.21 -12.39 -22.78
CA THR A 996 -7.82 -13.72 -23.00
C THR A 996 -7.54 -14.27 -24.40
N PRO A 997 -6.87 -15.42 -24.51
CA PRO A 997 -7.42 -16.56 -25.22
C PRO A 997 -8.43 -17.28 -24.31
N GLU A 998 -9.58 -17.62 -24.89
CA GLU A 998 -10.56 -18.62 -24.43
C GLU A 998 -11.58 -18.19 -23.34
N GLN A 999 -12.68 -17.65 -23.87
CA GLN A 999 -14.09 -17.85 -23.47
C GLN A 999 -14.38 -18.55 -22.14
N VAL A 1000 -14.76 -17.76 -21.12
CA VAL A 1000 -15.58 -18.24 -20.01
C VAL A 1000 -17.05 -18.08 -20.40
N VAL A 1001 -17.67 -19.17 -20.86
CA VAL A 1001 -19.12 -19.27 -20.97
C VAL A 1001 -19.68 -19.47 -19.56
N PHE A 1002 -20.57 -18.57 -19.15
CA PHE A 1002 -21.46 -18.79 -18.01
C PHE A 1002 -22.36 -19.99 -18.30
N ALA A 1003 -22.20 -21.09 -17.56
CA ALA A 1003 -23.18 -22.16 -17.50
C ALA A 1003 -23.96 -22.04 -16.18
N SER A 1004 -25.24 -21.73 -16.30
CA SER A 1004 -26.25 -21.96 -15.28
C SER A 1004 -26.47 -23.46 -15.07
N ASN A 1005 -26.50 -23.86 -13.80
CA ASN A 1005 -27.04 -25.10 -13.22
C ASN A 1005 -26.32 -26.44 -13.50
N ASN A 1006 -26.12 -27.14 -12.36
CA ASN A 1006 -25.89 -28.57 -12.16
C ASN A 1006 -24.51 -29.13 -12.56
N GLY A 1007 -23.71 -29.43 -11.53
CA GLY A 1007 -22.52 -30.27 -11.62
C GLY A 1007 -21.28 -29.58 -11.07
N ILE A 1008 -20.86 -29.97 -9.88
CA ILE A 1008 -19.52 -29.71 -9.35
C ILE A 1008 -18.52 -30.37 -10.31
N ASN A 1009 -18.05 -29.63 -11.31
CA ASN A 1009 -16.94 -30.02 -12.18
C ASN A 1009 -15.95 -28.84 -12.27
N THR A 1010 -15.42 -28.44 -11.13
CA THR A 1010 -14.09 -27.85 -11.09
C THR A 1010 -13.10 -28.97 -11.36
N GLN A 1011 -12.40 -28.91 -12.50
CA GLN A 1011 -11.27 -29.78 -12.77
C GLN A 1011 -10.20 -29.47 -11.71
N ARG A 1012 -10.28 -30.19 -10.59
CA ARG A 1012 -9.31 -30.16 -9.50
C ARG A 1012 -7.96 -30.44 -10.14
N LYS A 1013 -7.01 -29.51 -10.04
CA LYS A 1013 -5.60 -29.86 -10.21
C LYS A 1013 -5.30 -30.89 -9.13
N MET A 1014 -5.40 -32.17 -9.48
CA MET A 1014 -4.83 -33.24 -8.67
C MET A 1014 -3.32 -33.02 -8.70
N ASN A 1015 -2.80 -32.31 -7.69
CA ASN A 1015 -1.41 -32.49 -7.34
C ASN A 1015 -1.30 -33.93 -6.84
N PRO A 1016 -0.56 -34.81 -7.53
CA PRO A 1016 -0.41 -36.18 -7.06
C PRO A 1016 0.23 -36.15 -5.67
N GLU A 1017 -0.08 -37.14 -4.83
CA GLU A 1017 0.48 -37.32 -3.48
C GLU A 1017 2.02 -37.23 -3.45
N THR A 1018 2.66 -37.51 -4.59
CA THR A 1018 4.10 -37.39 -4.84
C THR A 1018 4.65 -35.96 -4.81
N ALA A 1019 3.82 -34.91 -4.81
CA ALA A 1019 4.26 -33.51 -4.73
C ALA A 1019 4.44 -32.99 -3.28
N LEU A 1020 4.02 -33.77 -2.27
CA LEU A 1020 4.06 -33.42 -0.84
C LEU A 1020 5.37 -33.83 -0.14
N CYS A 1021 6.23 -34.59 -0.80
CA CYS A 1021 7.52 -35.04 -0.27
C CYS A 1021 8.61 -34.81 -1.32
N ILE A 1022 9.75 -34.27 -0.90
CA ILE A 1022 10.99 -34.41 -1.67
C ILE A 1022 11.23 -35.91 -1.84
N LYS A 1023 11.33 -36.41 -3.07
CA LYS A 1023 11.67 -37.81 -3.31
C LYS A 1023 13.01 -38.10 -2.65
N SER A 1024 13.14 -39.20 -1.92
CA SER A 1024 14.42 -39.59 -1.32
C SER A 1024 15.49 -39.61 -2.41
N SER A 1025 16.70 -39.17 -2.10
CA SER A 1025 17.79 -39.15 -3.07
C SER A 1025 18.08 -40.56 -3.60
N ILE A 1026 17.79 -41.55 -2.75
CA ILE A 1026 17.79 -42.98 -3.04
C ILE A 1026 16.72 -43.35 -4.09
N ALA A 1027 15.48 -42.87 -3.98
CA ALA A 1027 14.41 -43.19 -4.93
C ALA A 1027 14.59 -42.51 -6.30
N GLU A 1028 15.19 -41.32 -6.35
CA GLU A 1028 15.47 -40.61 -7.61
C GLU A 1028 16.57 -41.28 -8.43
N GLU A 1029 17.64 -41.76 -7.77
CA GLU A 1029 18.71 -42.54 -8.42
C GLU A 1029 18.15 -43.86 -9.01
N GLU A 1030 17.20 -44.53 -8.35
CA GLU A 1030 16.58 -45.76 -8.88
C GLU A 1030 15.61 -45.53 -10.04
N ALA A 1031 14.78 -44.49 -9.98
CA ALA A 1031 13.87 -44.13 -11.07
C ALA A 1031 14.64 -43.76 -12.35
N SER A 1032 15.91 -43.35 -12.23
CA SER A 1032 16.77 -43.02 -13.36
C SER A 1032 17.21 -44.22 -14.20
N VAL A 1033 17.13 -45.44 -13.65
CA VAL A 1033 17.66 -46.68 -14.26
C VAL A 1033 16.60 -47.41 -15.11
N ASN A 1034 15.30 -47.28 -14.80
CA ASN A 1034 14.24 -48.08 -15.44
C ASN A 1034 13.01 -47.25 -15.87
N SER A 1035 13.13 -46.46 -16.95
CA SER A 1035 12.06 -46.18 -17.94
C SER A 1035 12.39 -44.92 -18.76
N TYR A 1036 12.90 -45.09 -19.99
CA TYR A 1036 13.03 -43.98 -20.94
C TYR A 1036 11.79 -43.92 -21.83
N MET A 1037 10.93 -42.94 -21.61
CA MET A 1037 9.83 -42.62 -22.53
C MET A 1037 10.32 -41.55 -23.51
N PHE A 1038 10.12 -41.77 -24.81
CA PHE A 1038 10.45 -40.82 -25.87
C PHE A 1038 9.16 -40.26 -26.48
N VAL A 1039 9.08 -38.94 -26.63
CA VAL A 1039 7.97 -38.28 -27.34
C VAL A 1039 8.48 -37.74 -28.66
N VAL A 1040 7.89 -38.21 -29.75
CA VAL A 1040 8.16 -37.74 -31.11
C VAL A 1040 6.96 -36.89 -31.56
N ALA A 1041 7.16 -35.59 -31.74
CA ALA A 1041 6.10 -34.66 -32.10
C ALA A 1041 6.39 -34.00 -33.45
N SER A 1042 5.41 -34.05 -34.37
CA SER A 1042 5.45 -33.32 -35.63
C SER A 1042 4.67 -32.01 -35.51
N LEU A 1043 5.33 -30.88 -35.72
CA LEU A 1043 4.71 -29.55 -35.69
C LEU A 1043 4.09 -29.23 -37.04
N ILE A 1044 2.75 -29.28 -37.12
CA ILE A 1044 2.03 -29.02 -38.38
C ILE A 1044 1.71 -27.53 -38.55
N ASP A 1045 1.30 -26.80 -37.49
CA ASP A 1045 0.64 -25.49 -37.70
C ASP A 1045 1.32 -24.24 -37.10
N LYS A 1046 2.09 -24.29 -35.99
CA LYS A 1046 2.86 -23.12 -35.45
C LYS A 1046 3.67 -23.43 -34.16
N ILE A 1047 4.76 -22.68 -33.96
CA ILE A 1047 5.77 -22.80 -32.87
C ILE A 1047 5.27 -22.54 -31.41
N PRO A 1048 4.25 -21.72 -31.12
CA PRO A 1048 3.76 -21.48 -29.75
C PRO A 1048 3.24 -22.74 -29.04
N ASN A 1049 2.86 -23.78 -29.78
CA ASN A 1049 2.41 -25.06 -29.21
C ASN A 1049 3.56 -25.91 -28.63
N ILE A 1050 4.82 -25.57 -28.91
CA ILE A 1050 5.99 -26.27 -28.36
C ILE A 1050 6.09 -26.09 -26.84
N GLY A 1051 5.73 -24.91 -26.32
CA GLY A 1051 5.71 -24.69 -24.87
C GLY A 1051 4.71 -25.59 -24.15
N GLY A 1052 3.54 -25.84 -24.76
CA GLY A 1052 2.54 -26.79 -24.25
C GLY A 1052 3.02 -28.24 -24.30
N ILE A 1053 3.71 -28.63 -25.38
CA ILE A 1053 4.28 -29.98 -25.53
C ILE A 1053 5.43 -30.19 -24.53
N ALA A 1054 6.35 -29.24 -24.40
CA ALA A 1054 7.45 -29.30 -23.44
C ALA A 1054 6.95 -29.40 -22.00
N ARG A 1055 5.89 -28.65 -21.66
CA ARG A 1055 5.25 -28.72 -20.33
C ARG A 1055 4.51 -30.04 -20.12
N SER A 1056 3.92 -30.60 -21.17
CA SER A 1056 3.32 -31.93 -21.12
C SER A 1056 4.38 -33.03 -20.94
N CYS A 1057 5.53 -32.90 -21.60
CA CYS A 1057 6.68 -33.79 -21.40
C CYS A 1057 7.22 -33.70 -19.96
N GLU A 1058 7.28 -32.51 -19.38
CA GLU A 1058 7.67 -32.29 -17.98
C GLU A 1058 6.68 -32.96 -17.01
N VAL A 1059 5.38 -32.77 -17.23
CA VAL A 1059 4.31 -33.40 -16.43
C VAL A 1059 4.33 -34.93 -16.55
N LEU A 1060 4.68 -35.46 -17.71
CA LEU A 1060 4.76 -36.91 -17.99
C LEU A 1060 6.12 -37.52 -17.64
N GLY A 1061 7.08 -36.75 -17.11
CA GLY A 1061 8.41 -37.25 -16.74
C GLY A 1061 9.30 -37.67 -17.93
N VAL A 1062 9.01 -37.17 -19.12
CA VAL A 1062 9.72 -37.47 -20.37
C VAL A 1062 11.03 -36.67 -20.41
N ARG A 1063 12.18 -37.37 -20.47
CA ARG A 1063 13.51 -36.74 -20.42
C ARG A 1063 13.94 -36.11 -21.75
N ASN A 1064 13.49 -36.65 -22.89
CA ASN A 1064 13.98 -36.25 -24.21
C ASN A 1064 12.81 -35.95 -25.17
N LEU A 1065 12.83 -34.76 -25.78
CA LEU A 1065 11.91 -34.36 -26.85
C LEU A 1065 12.64 -34.37 -28.19
N VAL A 1066 12.07 -35.04 -29.20
CA VAL A 1066 12.64 -35.10 -30.55
C VAL A 1066 11.91 -34.13 -31.47
N LEU A 1067 12.66 -33.23 -32.13
CA LEU A 1067 12.13 -32.21 -33.04
C LEU A 1067 12.59 -32.48 -34.48
N SER A 1068 11.74 -32.13 -35.45
CA SER A 1068 11.97 -32.38 -36.88
C SER A 1068 12.98 -31.45 -37.55
N SER A 1069 13.43 -30.37 -36.89
CA SER A 1069 14.38 -29.41 -37.49
C SER A 1069 15.19 -28.62 -36.47
N LYS A 1070 16.50 -28.54 -36.68
CA LYS A 1070 17.46 -27.79 -35.83
C LYS A 1070 17.18 -26.29 -35.77
N LYS A 1071 16.57 -25.70 -36.82
CA LYS A 1071 16.25 -24.26 -36.90
C LYS A 1071 15.24 -23.79 -35.83
N ILE A 1072 14.53 -24.71 -35.18
CA ILE A 1072 13.51 -24.40 -34.17
C ILE A 1072 14.15 -24.05 -32.82
N VAL A 1073 15.32 -24.64 -32.51
CA VAL A 1073 16.06 -24.42 -31.26
C VAL A 1073 16.69 -23.01 -31.21
N GLU A 1074 16.92 -22.41 -32.37
CA GLU A 1074 17.57 -21.08 -32.49
C GLU A 1074 16.59 -19.91 -32.27
N LYS A 1075 15.28 -20.15 -32.28
CA LYS A 1075 14.25 -19.10 -32.11
C LYS A 1075 14.08 -18.68 -30.66
N ASP A 1076 13.88 -17.38 -30.43
CA ASP A 1076 13.75 -16.80 -29.08
C ASP A 1076 12.59 -17.39 -28.27
N ASP A 1077 11.50 -17.77 -28.94
CA ASP A 1077 10.36 -18.44 -28.32
C ASP A 1077 10.74 -19.81 -27.70
N PHE A 1078 11.68 -20.55 -28.30
CA PHE A 1078 12.15 -21.83 -27.75
C PHE A 1078 13.08 -21.63 -26.54
N LYS A 1079 13.96 -20.62 -26.61
CA LYS A 1079 14.87 -20.25 -25.50
C LYS A 1079 14.13 -19.79 -24.24
N SER A 1080 12.88 -19.36 -24.36
CA SER A 1080 12.03 -18.99 -23.22
C SER A 1080 11.52 -20.19 -22.40
N THR A 1081 11.72 -21.42 -22.89
CA THR A 1081 11.29 -22.66 -22.22
C THR A 1081 12.47 -23.36 -21.50
N ASN A 1082 12.26 -23.83 -20.27
CA ASN A 1082 13.29 -24.46 -19.41
C ASN A 1082 13.63 -25.94 -19.80
N ALA A 1083 13.41 -26.36 -21.04
CA ALA A 1083 13.64 -27.75 -21.45
C ALA A 1083 15.15 -28.06 -21.55
N LYS A 1084 15.63 -29.08 -20.81
CA LYS A 1084 17.07 -29.37 -20.64
C LYS A 1084 17.69 -30.30 -21.69
N THR A 1085 16.94 -31.00 -22.53
CA THR A 1085 17.54 -31.95 -23.51
C THR A 1085 16.67 -32.16 -24.75
N VAL A 1086 17.24 -31.92 -25.93
CA VAL A 1086 16.61 -32.13 -27.25
C VAL A 1086 17.50 -33.08 -28.06
N LEU A 1087 16.92 -34.16 -28.58
CA LEU A 1087 17.59 -35.03 -29.56
C LEU A 1087 17.04 -34.69 -30.96
N ILE A 1088 17.93 -34.63 -31.95
CA ILE A 1088 17.57 -34.29 -33.33
C ILE A 1088 17.56 -35.59 -34.14
N SER A 1089 16.45 -35.88 -34.83
CA SER A 1089 16.35 -36.99 -35.78
C SER A 1089 16.99 -36.66 -37.12
#